data_AF-A0A916QX95-F1
#
_entry.id   AF-A0A916QX95-F1
#
_cell.length_a   1.000
_cell.length_b   1.000
_cell.length_c   1.000
_cell.angle_alpha   90.00
_cell.angle_beta   90.00
_cell.angle_gamma   90.00
#
_symmetry.space_group_name_H-M   'P 1'
#
loop_
_entity.id
_entity.type
_entity.pdbx_description
1 polymer ?
#
loop_
_entity_poly.entity_id
_entity_poly.type
_entity_poly.pdbx_seq_one_letter_code
_entity_poly.pdbx_strand_id
1 'polypeptide(L)'
;MIDELITALSKEIEMSTEEIADTIWLALQIQESQSESVSSDFSLVEEDIGANENKIASPELQPQTPDSNEIRKNQNSESQKAKIYPQGQQQTESLDLSFKTPNAPSLRQPLTLARALKPLMRRIPAGTNFVLDETATIERIANTKLWLPVLRPTLEPWLDLELVVDESISMQIWRQTIRDLEKLLKNYGIFRDVRVWGMTAKDGEKVQVRRGIGAVAKNKFPRSSKELIDGSGRRLILVVSDCVSSYWRDGKVTKALEIWANSVPTAIIQMLPKWLWKRTALGRASEVRLRALTPGVSNQNLIAQEVSLWEELEEKKGVKVPIFTLEEDKATTWAQMLSGKSSVSTLGFVFKLDALVKENRLFNLDYSQLSPEDRVQAFRVTASPMARKLAGLLAAAPVISLPVVRLIRGALLPESLQVNVAEVFLGGLLKPLSEIKVETHPDDVLYGFMDGVRELLIDSMPSEWVLQVVDKVSEYVAERVGLSLEDFAAVLRREKKVEDSGVVEEVGYFATVTAQVLRRLGGEYEKVAEELEREKILDLQDFVETALDSLPNIKYQLGGSLSRYSTSYIKRKADDELYNALKEGQLCIVSAPRQMGKSSLRVQAIKRLREEGFSDAVIDFTAIGSYEINALKWYRNVIAELTRRFKLTINLQKWLQEREYLAPLQQLRYFLREVLLREIEENIIIFLMK
;
A
#
# COMPACT_ATOMS: atom_id res chain seq x y z
N MET A 1 17.25 -9.97 -22.33
CA MET A 1 16.68 -11.18 -21.70
C MET A 1 16.25 -12.21 -22.75
N ILE A 2 15.30 -11.93 -23.65
CA ILE A 2 15.04 -12.82 -24.80
C ILE A 2 16.25 -12.84 -25.76
N ASP A 3 16.82 -11.68 -26.10
CA ASP A 3 17.97 -11.61 -27.02
C ASP A 3 19.24 -12.27 -26.44
N GLU A 4 19.38 -12.27 -25.11
CA GLU A 4 20.48 -12.96 -24.40
C GLU A 4 20.27 -14.48 -24.42
N LEU A 5 19.03 -14.96 -24.30
CA LEU A 5 18.68 -16.37 -24.44
C LEU A 5 18.94 -16.86 -25.88
N ILE A 6 18.55 -16.07 -26.89
CA ILE A 6 18.84 -16.34 -28.30
C ILE A 6 20.36 -16.37 -28.54
N THR A 7 21.11 -15.39 -28.02
CA THR A 7 22.58 -15.30 -28.15
C THR A 7 23.32 -16.42 -27.40
N ALA A 8 22.70 -17.01 -26.36
CA ALA A 8 23.26 -18.16 -25.64
C ALA A 8 23.00 -19.46 -26.39
N LEU A 9 21.75 -19.69 -26.84
CA LEU A 9 21.36 -20.90 -27.58
C LEU A 9 22.07 -20.99 -28.94
N SER A 10 22.24 -19.86 -29.65
CA SER A 10 22.92 -19.81 -30.95
C SER A 10 24.44 -20.04 -30.91
N LYS A 11 25.03 -20.30 -29.74
CA LYS A 11 26.49 -20.51 -29.58
C LYS A 11 26.89 -21.96 -29.38
N GLU A 12 25.96 -22.83 -28.97
CA GLU A 12 26.24 -24.24 -28.69
C GLU A 12 25.45 -25.20 -29.57
N ILE A 13 24.40 -24.73 -30.27
CA ILE A 13 23.64 -25.52 -31.25
C ILE A 13 23.30 -24.62 -32.46
N GLU A 14 23.61 -25.09 -33.68
CA GLU A 14 23.12 -24.48 -34.92
C GLU A 14 21.64 -24.81 -35.13
N MET A 15 20.76 -24.07 -34.45
CA MET A 15 19.31 -24.10 -34.68
C MET A 15 18.82 -22.72 -35.13
N SER A 16 17.93 -22.70 -36.11
CA SER A 16 17.22 -21.51 -36.53
C SER A 16 16.24 -21.00 -35.45
N THR A 17 15.82 -19.75 -35.58
CA THR A 17 14.90 -19.13 -34.62
C THR A 17 13.53 -19.82 -34.57
N GLU A 18 13.09 -20.42 -35.67
CA GLU A 18 11.86 -21.21 -35.75
C GLU A 18 12.03 -22.56 -35.03
N GLU A 19 13.12 -23.29 -35.27
CA GLU A 19 13.39 -24.57 -34.59
C GLU A 19 13.51 -24.43 -33.06
N ILE A 20 14.05 -23.30 -32.57
CA ILE A 20 14.07 -22.98 -31.13
C ILE A 20 12.65 -22.74 -30.60
N ALA A 21 11.81 -22.02 -31.33
CA ALA A 21 10.43 -21.76 -30.94
C ALA A 21 9.59 -23.06 -30.91
N ASP A 22 9.71 -23.89 -31.94
CA ASP A 22 9.04 -25.18 -32.06
C ASP A 22 9.49 -26.15 -30.95
N THR A 23 10.78 -26.18 -30.62
CA THR A 23 11.31 -27.02 -29.53
C THR A 23 10.76 -26.61 -28.17
N ILE A 24 10.66 -25.31 -27.89
CA ILE A 24 10.05 -24.78 -26.65
C ILE A 24 8.56 -25.11 -26.61
N TRP A 25 7.85 -25.00 -27.74
CA TRP A 25 6.44 -25.35 -27.84
C TRP A 25 6.18 -26.85 -27.62
N LEU A 26 6.98 -27.73 -28.24
CA LEU A 26 6.89 -29.18 -28.08
C LEU A 26 7.13 -29.61 -26.62
N ALA A 27 8.11 -29.01 -25.95
CA ALA A 27 8.44 -29.32 -24.56
C ALA A 27 7.29 -29.01 -23.59
N LEU A 28 6.53 -27.94 -23.85
CA LEU A 28 5.35 -27.59 -23.05
C LEU A 28 4.20 -28.60 -23.25
N GLN A 29 3.95 -29.03 -24.49
CA GLN A 29 2.89 -30.00 -24.81
C GLN A 29 3.16 -31.42 -24.28
N ILE A 30 4.44 -31.82 -24.22
CA ILE A 30 4.86 -33.09 -23.59
C ILE A 30 4.62 -33.05 -22.06
N GLN A 31 4.66 -31.88 -21.44
CA GLN A 31 4.41 -31.73 -20.00
C GLN A 31 2.92 -31.83 -19.65
N GLU A 32 2.03 -31.27 -20.46
CA GLU A 32 0.57 -31.35 -20.25
C GLU A 32 0.07 -32.79 -20.39
N SER A 33 0.52 -33.52 -21.42
CA SER A 33 0.09 -34.90 -21.72
C SER A 33 0.55 -35.96 -20.71
N GLN A 34 1.54 -35.67 -19.84
CA GLN A 34 1.86 -36.57 -18.71
C GLN A 34 0.91 -36.39 -17.51
N SER A 35 0.16 -35.29 -17.43
CA SER A 35 -0.61 -34.94 -16.23
C SER A 35 -2.02 -35.56 -16.15
N GLU A 36 -2.57 -36.05 -17.26
CA GLU A 36 -3.95 -36.61 -17.30
C GLU A 36 -4.04 -38.11 -16.93
N SER A 37 -2.91 -38.83 -16.84
CA SER A 37 -2.92 -40.31 -16.76
C SER A 37 -3.06 -40.92 -15.35
N VAL A 38 -3.26 -40.11 -14.29
CA VAL A 38 -3.26 -40.59 -12.89
C VAL A 38 -4.42 -40.01 -12.06
N SER A 39 -5.68 -40.29 -12.44
CA SER A 39 -6.83 -40.04 -11.55
C SER A 39 -8.07 -40.91 -11.82
N SER A 40 -7.97 -42.21 -11.51
CA SER A 40 -9.16 -43.06 -11.37
C SER A 40 -8.93 -44.21 -10.39
N ASP A 41 -9.43 -44.08 -9.15
CA ASP A 41 -10.11 -45.17 -8.44
C ASP A 41 -10.89 -44.70 -7.19
N PHE A 42 -11.97 -45.42 -6.87
CA PHE A 42 -12.98 -45.13 -5.84
C PHE A 42 -12.48 -45.49 -4.41
N SER A 43 -13.07 -45.05 -3.29
CA SER A 43 -14.42 -45.47 -2.82
C SER A 43 -14.87 -44.82 -1.48
N LEU A 44 -16.14 -45.05 -1.12
CA LEU A 44 -16.97 -44.45 -0.06
C LEU A 44 -16.77 -45.06 1.35
N VAL A 45 -17.31 -44.42 2.41
CA VAL A 45 -18.16 -44.97 3.49
C VAL A 45 -18.59 -43.83 4.46
N GLU A 46 -19.75 -44.00 5.08
CA GLU A 46 -20.46 -43.09 6.01
C GLU A 46 -19.99 -43.31 7.49
N GLU A 47 -20.68 -43.04 8.62
CA GLU A 47 -22.03 -42.57 8.96
C GLU A 47 -21.97 -41.64 10.23
N ASP A 48 -23.11 -41.36 10.89
CA ASP A 48 -23.40 -39.99 11.37
C ASP A 48 -24.10 -39.87 12.76
N ILE A 49 -24.45 -38.61 13.13
CA ILE A 49 -25.43 -38.17 14.15
C ILE A 49 -24.99 -38.11 15.63
N GLY A 50 -25.41 -37.01 16.29
CA GLY A 50 -25.70 -36.96 17.75
C GLY A 50 -24.72 -36.10 18.58
N ALA A 51 -24.90 -34.80 18.85
CA ALA A 51 -26.03 -33.97 19.31
C ALA A 51 -26.21 -33.88 20.85
N ASN A 52 -26.42 -32.65 21.33
CA ASN A 52 -26.98 -32.25 22.64
C ASN A 52 -26.16 -32.47 23.94
N GLU A 53 -26.25 -31.63 24.99
CA GLU A 53 -26.73 -30.23 25.14
C GLU A 53 -26.35 -29.70 26.56
N ASN A 54 -26.52 -28.38 26.81
CA ASN A 54 -26.73 -27.75 28.15
C ASN A 54 -25.57 -27.79 29.18
N LYS A 55 -25.45 -26.88 30.18
CA LYS A 55 -25.83 -25.45 30.40
C LYS A 55 -25.15 -25.02 31.73
N ILE A 56 -25.39 -23.78 32.20
CA ILE A 56 -25.07 -23.27 33.57
C ILE A 56 -23.57 -22.95 33.80
N ALA A 57 -23.16 -21.92 34.55
CA ALA A 57 -23.61 -20.53 34.72
C ALA A 57 -22.46 -19.74 35.40
N SER A 58 -22.47 -18.42 35.27
CA SER A 58 -21.54 -17.51 35.97
C SER A 58 -21.78 -17.49 37.49
N PRO A 59 -20.86 -16.90 38.27
CA PRO A 59 -21.13 -15.50 38.64
C PRO A 59 -19.92 -14.55 38.53
N GLU A 60 -20.25 -13.26 38.50
CA GLU A 60 -19.35 -12.11 38.38
C GLU A 60 -18.72 -11.73 39.72
N LEU A 61 -17.69 -10.87 39.69
CA LEU A 61 -17.52 -9.80 40.67
C LEU A 61 -16.75 -8.62 40.04
N GLN A 62 -17.13 -7.40 40.46
CA GLN A 62 -16.86 -6.13 39.78
C GLN A 62 -15.64 -5.35 40.35
N PRO A 63 -15.18 -4.26 39.70
CA PRO A 63 -13.80 -3.76 39.82
C PRO A 63 -13.61 -2.61 40.82
N GLN A 64 -12.34 -2.27 41.09
CA GLN A 64 -11.95 -1.01 41.73
C GLN A 64 -10.76 -0.34 41.00
N THR A 65 -10.87 0.98 40.88
CA THR A 65 -9.86 2.01 40.53
C THR A 65 -10.01 3.13 41.61
N PRO A 66 -9.25 4.25 41.65
CA PRO A 66 -8.32 4.83 40.67
C PRO A 66 -7.01 5.44 41.28
N ASP A 67 -6.50 6.50 40.64
CA ASP A 67 -5.49 7.50 41.07
C ASP A 67 -3.98 7.15 41.04
N SER A 68 -3.07 8.08 40.69
CA SER A 68 -3.21 9.35 39.94
C SER A 68 -1.84 9.90 39.48
N ASN A 69 -1.82 10.61 38.34
CA ASN A 69 -0.88 11.66 37.87
C ASN A 69 0.57 11.77 38.41
N GLU A 70 1.52 11.91 37.48
CA GLU A 70 2.46 13.05 37.52
C GLU A 70 2.96 13.45 36.12
N ILE A 71 3.12 14.76 35.87
CA ILE A 71 3.45 15.35 34.56
C ILE A 71 4.86 15.95 34.61
N ARG A 72 5.73 15.61 33.65
CA ARG A 72 6.96 16.38 33.38
C ARG A 72 7.04 16.80 31.92
N LYS A 73 7.09 18.12 31.72
CA LYS A 73 7.41 18.76 30.44
C LYS A 73 8.87 18.50 30.07
N ASN A 74 9.17 18.33 28.79
CA ASN A 74 10.45 18.73 28.23
C ASN A 74 10.31 19.10 26.74
N GLN A 75 11.02 20.16 26.34
CA GLN A 75 11.06 20.69 24.98
C GLN A 75 12.13 19.96 24.16
N ASN A 76 11.94 19.79 22.84
CA ASN A 76 12.93 20.27 21.85
C ASN A 76 12.60 19.95 20.37
N SER A 77 12.97 20.93 19.53
CA SER A 77 13.43 20.84 18.12
C SER A 77 12.57 20.11 17.08
N GLU A 78 11.90 20.89 16.23
CA GLU A 78 11.22 20.42 15.02
C GLU A 78 12.22 20.04 13.91
N SER A 79 11.90 18.97 13.17
CA SER A 79 12.62 18.62 11.94
C SER A 79 11.64 18.14 10.86
N GLN A 80 11.26 19.05 9.97
CA GLN A 80 10.26 18.78 8.93
C GLN A 80 10.82 17.86 7.82
N LYS A 81 10.36 16.61 7.82
CA LYS A 81 10.45 15.64 6.71
C LYS A 81 9.10 14.96 6.59
N ALA A 82 8.58 14.84 5.36
CA ALA A 82 7.21 14.39 5.10
C ALA A 82 6.90 13.02 5.76
N LYS A 83 6.10 13.06 6.83
CA LYS A 83 5.66 11.94 7.66
C LYS A 83 4.29 12.28 8.21
N ILE A 84 3.31 11.39 8.04
CA ILE A 84 1.97 11.55 8.62
C ILE A 84 2.03 11.07 10.07
N TYR A 85 2.26 11.98 11.01
CA TYR A 85 2.02 11.80 12.45
C TYR A 85 1.57 13.15 13.05
N PRO A 86 0.65 13.16 14.03
CA PRO A 86 -0.06 14.37 14.40
C PRO A 86 0.73 15.29 15.34
N GLN A 87 0.60 16.60 15.12
CA GLN A 87 0.57 17.59 16.20
C GLN A 87 -0.88 18.03 16.47
N GLY A 88 -1.15 18.54 17.67
CA GLY A 88 -2.45 18.42 18.31
C GLY A 88 -3.47 19.52 18.06
N GLN A 89 -4.73 19.14 18.29
CA GLN A 89 -5.88 19.96 18.69
C GLN A 89 -6.31 21.12 17.78
N GLN A 90 -7.38 20.86 17.02
CA GLN A 90 -8.62 21.61 17.19
C GLN A 90 -9.81 20.64 17.16
N GLN A 91 -10.84 20.94 17.93
CA GLN A 91 -12.07 20.14 17.99
C GLN A 91 -12.92 20.41 16.74
N THR A 92 -13.41 19.35 16.12
CA THR A 92 -14.57 19.38 15.24
C THR A 92 -15.35 18.09 15.49
N GLU A 93 -16.66 18.25 15.70
CA GLU A 93 -17.54 17.16 16.11
C GLU A 93 -17.71 16.16 14.96
N SER A 94 -17.48 14.88 15.24
CA SER A 94 -17.71 13.82 14.26
C SER A 94 -19.18 13.41 14.27
N LEU A 95 -19.90 13.70 13.20
CA LEU A 95 -21.25 13.20 12.95
C LEU A 95 -21.24 11.66 12.84
N ASP A 96 -21.83 10.98 13.81
CA ASP A 96 -21.94 9.51 13.85
C ASP A 96 -23.25 9.06 13.21
N LEU A 97 -23.21 8.73 11.91
CA LEU A 97 -24.34 8.18 11.15
C LEU A 97 -23.98 6.84 10.51
N SER A 98 -24.01 5.79 11.32
CA SER A 98 -23.66 4.42 10.91
C SER A 98 -24.82 3.64 10.28
N PHE A 99 -25.11 3.90 8.99
CA PHE A 99 -26.01 3.03 8.21
C PHE A 99 -25.34 1.73 7.77
N LYS A 100 -25.94 0.60 8.14
CA LYS A 100 -25.46 -0.75 7.79
C LYS A 100 -26.03 -1.18 6.43
N THR A 101 -25.24 -1.08 5.38
CA THR A 101 -25.51 -1.86 4.16
C THR A 101 -25.39 -3.36 4.47
N PRO A 102 -26.13 -4.24 3.78
CA PRO A 102 -25.99 -5.69 3.92
C PRO A 102 -24.58 -6.12 3.49
N ASN A 103 -23.69 -6.36 4.46
CA ASN A 103 -22.35 -6.86 4.18
C ASN A 103 -22.44 -8.29 3.62
N ALA A 104 -22.16 -8.44 2.33
CA ALA A 104 -21.83 -9.73 1.76
C ALA A 104 -20.65 -10.36 2.55
N PRO A 105 -20.70 -11.66 2.89
CA PRO A 105 -19.65 -12.30 3.68
C PRO A 105 -18.31 -12.19 2.95
N SER A 106 -17.30 -11.63 3.63
CA SER A 106 -16.00 -11.35 2.99
C SER A 106 -15.12 -12.60 2.91
N LEU A 107 -15.27 -13.53 3.85
CA LEU A 107 -14.84 -14.92 3.67
C LEU A 107 -15.90 -15.69 2.86
N ARG A 108 -15.57 -16.03 1.59
CA ARG A 108 -16.47 -16.77 0.68
C ARG A 108 -16.90 -18.15 1.22
N GLN A 109 -15.99 -18.86 1.89
CA GLN A 109 -16.25 -20.22 2.41
C GLN A 109 -15.66 -20.43 3.82
N PRO A 110 -16.31 -19.92 4.87
CA PRO A 110 -15.80 -19.98 6.24
C PRO A 110 -15.58 -21.43 6.74
N LEU A 111 -16.53 -22.33 6.47
CA LEU A 111 -16.43 -23.73 6.90
C LEU A 111 -15.29 -24.49 6.22
N THR A 112 -14.99 -24.18 4.96
CA THR A 112 -13.88 -24.76 4.21
C THR A 112 -12.54 -24.37 4.83
N LEU A 113 -12.32 -23.08 5.13
CA LEU A 113 -11.12 -22.62 5.84
C LEU A 113 -11.00 -23.25 7.23
N ALA A 114 -12.11 -23.44 7.95
CA ALA A 114 -12.10 -24.08 9.26
C ALA A 114 -11.77 -25.59 9.18
N ARG A 115 -12.21 -26.30 8.13
CA ARG A 115 -11.79 -27.67 7.81
C ARG A 115 -10.31 -27.75 7.46
N ALA A 116 -9.75 -26.77 6.74
CA ALA A 116 -8.32 -26.71 6.43
C ALA A 116 -7.45 -26.73 7.69
N LEU A 117 -7.94 -26.11 8.78
CA LEU A 117 -7.26 -26.06 10.07
C LEU A 117 -7.52 -27.28 10.98
N LYS A 118 -8.33 -28.26 10.55
CA LYS A 118 -8.61 -29.51 11.28
C LYS A 118 -7.37 -30.29 11.74
N PRO A 119 -6.22 -30.34 11.02
CA PRO A 119 -5.00 -30.98 11.53
C PRO A 119 -4.54 -30.46 12.90
N LEU A 120 -4.82 -29.19 13.21
CA LEU A 120 -4.47 -28.56 14.49
C LEU A 120 -5.41 -28.94 15.64
N MET A 121 -6.54 -29.62 15.39
CA MET A 121 -7.54 -30.02 16.40
C MET A 121 -7.09 -31.20 17.28
N ARG A 122 -5.82 -31.19 17.69
CA ARG A 122 -5.27 -32.12 18.68
C ARG A 122 -5.71 -31.69 20.08
N ARG A 123 -6.23 -32.64 20.86
CA ARG A 123 -6.47 -32.43 22.29
C ARG A 123 -5.37 -33.05 23.14
N ILE A 124 -5.13 -32.46 24.30
CA ILE A 124 -4.16 -32.94 25.30
C ILE A 124 -4.81 -32.92 26.69
N PRO A 125 -4.29 -33.72 27.64
CA PRO A 125 -4.67 -33.63 29.04
C PRO A 125 -4.51 -32.22 29.61
N ALA A 126 -5.59 -31.69 30.18
CA ALA A 126 -5.57 -30.46 30.96
C ALA A 126 -4.82 -30.71 32.27
N GLY A 127 -3.90 -29.81 32.63
CA GLY A 127 -3.00 -30.01 33.76
C GLY A 127 -3.65 -29.90 35.15
N THR A 128 -4.83 -29.29 35.25
CA THR A 128 -5.50 -28.97 36.52
C THR A 128 -6.89 -29.57 36.68
N ASN A 129 -7.57 -29.88 35.57
CA ASN A 129 -8.99 -30.21 35.58
C ASN A 129 -9.19 -31.71 35.32
N PHE A 130 -9.62 -32.42 36.35
CA PHE A 130 -9.95 -33.84 36.31
C PHE A 130 -11.46 -34.06 36.38
N VAL A 131 -11.95 -35.05 35.65
CA VAL A 131 -13.34 -35.54 35.72
C VAL A 131 -13.34 -36.99 36.19
N LEU A 132 -14.46 -37.40 36.78
CA LEU A 132 -14.70 -38.79 37.13
C LEU A 132 -14.71 -39.64 35.85
N ASP A 133 -13.90 -40.70 35.81
CA ASP A 133 -14.10 -41.78 34.86
C ASP A 133 -15.10 -42.76 35.49
N GLU A 134 -16.38 -42.59 35.16
CA GLU A 134 -17.47 -43.35 35.76
C GLU A 134 -17.30 -44.85 35.54
N THR A 135 -16.96 -45.27 34.31
CA THR A 135 -16.75 -46.68 33.96
C THR A 135 -15.59 -47.28 34.76
N ALA A 136 -14.41 -46.65 34.74
CA ALA A 136 -13.26 -47.16 35.48
C ALA A 136 -13.47 -47.11 37.01
N THR A 137 -14.28 -46.17 37.50
CA THR A 137 -14.69 -46.10 38.91
C THR A 137 -15.60 -47.28 39.27
N ILE A 138 -16.62 -47.57 38.46
CA ILE A 138 -17.55 -48.68 38.67
C ILE A 138 -16.79 -50.02 38.63
N GLU A 139 -15.91 -50.22 37.64
CA GLU A 139 -15.08 -51.43 37.52
C GLU A 139 -14.16 -51.61 38.74
N ARG A 140 -13.52 -50.52 39.19
CA ARG A 140 -12.65 -50.55 40.39
C ARG A 140 -13.44 -50.89 41.65
N ILE A 141 -14.62 -50.32 41.83
CA ILE A 141 -15.53 -50.63 42.95
C ILE A 141 -15.99 -52.09 42.88
N ALA A 142 -16.38 -52.57 41.70
CA ALA A 142 -16.85 -53.94 41.50
C ALA A 142 -15.77 -54.97 41.89
N ASN A 143 -14.53 -54.75 41.43
CA ASN A 143 -13.39 -55.64 41.61
C ASN A 143 -12.75 -55.56 43.00
N THR A 144 -12.61 -54.36 43.58
CA THR A 144 -11.85 -54.16 44.83
C THR A 144 -12.73 -53.95 46.07
N LYS A 145 -14.03 -53.69 45.89
CA LYS A 145 -14.98 -53.22 46.93
C LYS A 145 -14.61 -51.88 47.60
N LEU A 146 -13.57 -51.19 47.11
CA LEU A 146 -13.16 -49.88 47.61
C LEU A 146 -13.85 -48.76 46.82
N TRP A 147 -14.56 -47.87 47.53
CA TRP A 147 -15.27 -46.72 46.96
C TRP A 147 -14.32 -45.54 46.73
N LEU A 148 -13.37 -45.73 45.82
CA LEU A 148 -12.38 -44.72 45.43
C LEU A 148 -12.59 -44.30 43.97
N PRO A 149 -12.90 -43.01 43.69
CA PRO A 149 -13.11 -42.52 42.34
C PRO A 149 -11.83 -42.66 41.50
N VAL A 150 -11.98 -43.10 40.26
CA VAL A 150 -10.94 -43.02 39.23
C VAL A 150 -11.13 -41.71 38.50
N LEU A 151 -10.11 -40.85 38.55
CA LEU A 151 -10.13 -39.55 37.90
C LEU A 151 -9.30 -39.60 36.62
N ARG A 152 -9.84 -39.04 35.53
CA ARG A 152 -9.11 -38.80 34.27
C ARG A 152 -8.99 -37.30 33.99
N PRO A 153 -7.87 -36.84 33.40
CA PRO A 153 -7.74 -35.44 33.02
C PRO A 153 -8.73 -35.11 31.89
N THR A 154 -9.33 -33.93 31.96
CA THR A 154 -10.14 -33.39 30.86
C THR A 154 -9.28 -33.13 29.62
N LEU A 155 -9.87 -33.20 28.43
CA LEU A 155 -9.16 -33.01 27.16
C LEU A 155 -9.46 -31.61 26.57
N GLU A 156 -8.47 -30.72 26.64
CA GLU A 156 -8.50 -29.36 26.09
C GLU A 156 -7.72 -29.27 24.75
N PRO A 157 -8.02 -28.28 23.88
CA PRO A 157 -7.20 -28.01 22.71
C PRO A 157 -5.75 -27.67 23.11
N TRP A 158 -4.78 -28.16 22.35
CA TRP A 158 -3.37 -28.04 22.69
C TRP A 158 -2.74 -26.65 22.47
N LEU A 159 -3.40 -25.76 21.73
CA LEU A 159 -2.89 -24.44 21.38
C LEU A 159 -3.78 -23.28 21.85
N ASP A 160 -3.15 -22.21 22.32
CA ASP A 160 -3.71 -20.86 22.43
C ASP A 160 -3.27 -20.04 21.21
N LEU A 161 -4.18 -19.26 20.61
CA LEU A 161 -3.89 -18.43 19.45
C LEU A 161 -3.80 -16.95 19.81
N GLU A 162 -2.63 -16.35 19.57
CA GLU A 162 -2.40 -14.90 19.58
C GLU A 162 -2.44 -14.40 18.11
N LEU A 163 -3.59 -13.91 17.66
CA LEU A 163 -3.86 -13.39 16.32
C LEU A 163 -3.43 -11.90 16.24
N VAL A 164 -2.33 -11.64 15.55
CA VAL A 164 -1.70 -10.31 15.44
C VAL A 164 -2.06 -9.68 14.10
N VAL A 165 -2.95 -8.69 14.11
CA VAL A 165 -3.43 -7.98 12.92
C VAL A 165 -2.60 -6.73 12.69
N ASP A 166 -2.09 -6.56 11.48
CA ASP A 166 -1.45 -5.33 11.03
C ASP A 166 -2.48 -4.18 10.90
N GLU A 167 -2.27 -3.06 11.60
CA GLU A 167 -3.18 -1.89 11.57
C GLU A 167 -2.73 -0.78 10.58
N SER A 168 -1.99 -1.11 9.52
CA SER A 168 -1.65 -0.15 8.46
C SER A 168 -2.87 0.27 7.61
N ILE A 169 -2.71 1.38 6.88
CA ILE A 169 -3.75 1.95 6.01
C ILE A 169 -4.25 0.96 4.95
N SER A 170 -3.35 0.17 4.35
CA SER A 170 -3.71 -0.81 3.33
C SER A 170 -4.53 -1.98 3.89
N MET A 171 -4.40 -2.26 5.19
CA MET A 171 -5.17 -3.30 5.88
C MET A 171 -6.65 -2.95 6.11
N GLN A 172 -7.05 -1.70 5.87
CA GLN A 172 -8.45 -1.26 5.96
C GLN A 172 -9.38 -2.01 4.99
N ILE A 173 -8.89 -2.33 3.79
CA ILE A 173 -9.63 -3.10 2.77
C ILE A 173 -10.03 -4.48 3.32
N TRP A 174 -9.20 -5.05 4.20
CA TRP A 174 -9.34 -6.40 4.75
C TRP A 174 -10.12 -6.46 6.08
N ARG A 175 -10.56 -5.31 6.63
CA ARG A 175 -11.14 -5.23 7.99
C ARG A 175 -12.33 -6.17 8.21
N GLN A 176 -13.20 -6.34 7.22
CA GLN A 176 -14.33 -7.26 7.34
C GLN A 176 -13.89 -8.73 7.28
N THR A 177 -12.98 -9.09 6.38
CA THR A 177 -12.37 -10.43 6.29
C THR A 177 -11.67 -10.83 7.59
N ILE A 178 -11.00 -9.87 8.25
CA ILE A 178 -10.36 -10.07 9.55
C ILE A 178 -11.40 -10.31 10.68
N ARG A 179 -12.51 -9.57 10.70
CA ARG A 179 -13.62 -9.79 11.64
C ARG A 179 -14.27 -11.16 11.44
N ASP A 180 -14.50 -11.55 10.18
CA ASP A 180 -15.09 -12.84 9.83
C ASP A 180 -14.14 -13.99 10.25
N LEU A 181 -12.82 -13.80 10.02
CA LEU A 181 -11.76 -14.73 10.44
C LEU A 181 -11.65 -14.85 11.97
N GLU A 182 -11.65 -13.73 12.71
CA GLU A 182 -11.67 -13.72 14.17
C GLU A 182 -12.87 -14.50 14.72
N LYS A 183 -14.06 -14.27 14.17
CA LYS A 183 -15.30 -14.95 14.57
C LYS A 183 -15.25 -16.46 14.27
N LEU A 184 -14.71 -16.85 13.12
CA LEU A 184 -14.48 -18.25 12.75
C LEU A 184 -13.55 -18.93 13.76
N LEU A 185 -12.37 -18.35 14.01
CA LEU A 185 -11.33 -18.95 14.84
C LEU A 185 -11.79 -19.10 16.30
N LYS A 186 -12.53 -18.11 16.83
CA LYS A 186 -13.13 -18.17 18.17
C LYS A 186 -14.21 -19.26 18.30
N ASN A 187 -15.03 -19.45 17.26
CA ASN A 187 -16.23 -20.29 17.38
C ASN A 187 -16.02 -21.76 16.98
N TYR A 188 -14.95 -22.09 16.24
CA TYR A 188 -14.75 -23.45 15.72
C TYR A 188 -14.01 -24.41 16.68
N GLY A 189 -13.52 -23.93 17.84
CA GLY A 189 -12.95 -24.78 18.89
C GLY A 189 -11.61 -25.46 18.58
N ILE A 190 -10.85 -24.94 17.60
CA ILE A 190 -9.51 -25.43 17.26
C ILE A 190 -8.48 -25.05 18.33
N PHE A 191 -8.65 -23.88 18.92
CA PHE A 191 -7.79 -23.29 19.93
C PHE A 191 -8.53 -23.22 21.26
N ARG A 192 -7.77 -23.24 22.35
CA ARG A 192 -8.30 -23.13 23.71
C ARG A 192 -8.70 -21.68 24.06
N ASP A 193 -7.88 -20.72 23.62
CA ASP A 193 -8.14 -19.29 23.70
C ASP A 193 -7.75 -18.64 22.36
N VAL A 194 -8.48 -17.59 21.94
CA VAL A 194 -8.21 -16.84 20.70
C VAL A 194 -8.23 -15.35 20.99
N ARG A 195 -7.06 -14.74 20.91
CA ARG A 195 -6.76 -13.39 21.36
C ARG A 195 -6.31 -12.54 20.20
N VAL A 196 -6.99 -11.42 19.99
CA VAL A 196 -6.66 -10.50 18.88
C VAL A 196 -5.81 -9.34 19.40
N TRP A 197 -4.81 -8.96 18.60
CA TRP A 197 -3.92 -7.84 18.85
C TRP A 197 -3.77 -6.96 17.61
N GLY A 198 -3.85 -5.64 17.76
CA GLY A 198 -3.39 -4.70 16.74
C GLY A 198 -1.88 -4.51 16.82
N MET A 199 -1.19 -4.61 15.69
CA MET A 199 0.23 -4.31 15.52
C MET A 199 0.41 -2.95 14.85
N THR A 200 1.20 -2.09 15.47
CA THR A 200 1.57 -0.77 14.91
C THR A 200 3.07 -0.51 15.12
N ALA A 201 3.65 0.37 14.32
CA ALA A 201 5.01 0.85 14.53
C ALA A 201 5.09 2.32 14.14
N LYS A 202 5.38 3.18 15.12
CA LYS A 202 5.68 4.60 14.86
C LYS A 202 7.06 4.76 14.22
N ASP A 203 7.36 5.97 13.77
CA ASP A 203 8.67 6.28 13.23
C ASP A 203 9.75 6.42 14.30
N GLY A 204 10.89 5.75 14.07
CA GLY A 204 11.96 5.61 15.06
C GLY A 204 11.69 4.55 16.15
N GLU A 205 10.43 4.17 16.38
CA GLU A 205 10.07 3.21 17.43
C GLU A 205 10.11 1.75 16.96
N LYS A 206 10.22 0.84 17.93
CA LYS A 206 10.04 -0.61 17.74
C LYS A 206 8.55 -0.92 17.50
N VAL A 207 8.28 -2.07 16.88
CA VAL A 207 6.92 -2.61 16.75
C VAL A 207 6.29 -2.78 18.14
N GLN A 208 5.06 -2.28 18.28
CA GLN A 208 4.24 -2.37 19.48
C GLN A 208 2.96 -3.16 19.15
N VAL A 209 2.46 -3.90 20.14
CA VAL A 209 1.22 -4.66 20.06
C VAL A 209 0.21 -4.18 21.10
N ARG A 210 -1.09 -4.28 20.80
CA ARG A 210 -2.17 -3.78 21.67
C ARG A 210 -3.36 -4.73 21.62
N ARG A 211 -4.02 -5.00 22.75
CA ARG A 211 -5.17 -5.93 22.82
C ARG A 211 -6.38 -5.40 22.04
N GLY A 212 -6.85 -6.16 21.06
CA GLY A 212 -7.93 -5.78 20.13
C GLY A 212 -7.47 -4.87 19.00
N ILE A 213 -8.38 -4.57 18.06
CA ILE A 213 -8.12 -3.77 16.86
C ILE A 213 -8.99 -2.51 16.74
N GLY A 214 -8.43 -1.46 16.13
CA GLY A 214 -9.13 -0.20 15.81
C GLY A 214 -9.52 0.65 17.03
N ALA A 215 -10.50 1.54 16.87
CA ALA A 215 -10.90 2.56 17.87
C ALA A 215 -11.11 2.00 19.29
N VAL A 216 -11.83 0.88 19.43
CA VAL A 216 -12.11 0.22 20.73
C VAL A 216 -10.82 -0.21 21.47
N ALA A 217 -9.75 -0.50 20.73
CA ALA A 217 -8.46 -0.85 21.31
C ALA A 217 -7.60 0.37 21.66
N LYS A 218 -7.87 1.56 21.08
CA LYS A 218 -6.96 2.72 21.09
C LYS A 218 -6.62 3.25 22.49
N ASN A 219 -7.54 3.13 23.45
CA ASN A 219 -7.32 3.53 24.86
C ASN A 219 -6.51 2.51 25.68
N LYS A 220 -6.15 1.34 25.13
CA LYS A 220 -5.30 0.37 25.82
C LYS A 220 -3.83 0.69 25.56
N PHE A 221 -3.03 0.67 26.62
CA PHE A 221 -1.59 0.95 26.51
C PHE A 221 -0.90 0.01 25.51
N PRO A 222 -0.04 0.54 24.62
CA PRO A 222 0.79 -0.30 23.77
C PRO A 222 1.74 -1.15 24.62
N ARG A 223 1.96 -2.38 24.18
CA ARG A 223 2.78 -3.39 24.85
C ARG A 223 3.96 -3.78 23.99
N SER A 224 4.97 -4.34 24.66
CA SER A 224 6.12 -4.94 23.99
C SER A 224 5.69 -6.19 23.22
N SER A 225 6.26 -6.42 22.04
CA SER A 225 6.07 -7.67 21.28
C SER A 225 6.37 -8.93 22.11
N LYS A 226 7.24 -8.82 23.14
CA LYS A 226 7.56 -9.92 24.06
C LYS A 226 6.38 -10.42 24.91
N GLU A 227 5.30 -9.65 25.09
CA GLU A 227 4.12 -10.07 25.89
C GLU A 227 3.38 -11.27 25.27
N LEU A 228 3.55 -11.49 23.96
CA LEU A 228 2.96 -12.63 23.25
C LEU A 228 3.66 -13.96 23.52
N ILE A 229 4.87 -13.95 24.08
CA ILE A 229 5.62 -15.16 24.42
C ILE A 229 5.19 -15.68 25.80
N ASP A 230 5.11 -17.00 25.96
CA ASP A 230 5.16 -17.63 27.28
C ASP A 230 6.07 -18.87 27.30
N GLY A 231 6.26 -19.41 28.51
CA GLY A 231 6.97 -20.67 28.74
C GLY A 231 6.08 -21.92 28.71
N SER A 232 4.82 -21.81 28.23
CA SER A 232 3.90 -22.97 28.21
C SER A 232 4.19 -23.93 27.04
N GLY A 233 4.81 -23.41 25.97
CA GLY A 233 4.99 -24.14 24.71
C GLY A 233 3.69 -24.38 23.93
N ARG A 234 2.56 -23.78 24.37
CA ARG A 234 1.22 -23.96 23.78
C ARG A 234 0.73 -22.75 22.99
N ARG A 235 1.48 -21.65 22.92
CA ARG A 235 1.07 -20.52 22.08
C ARG A 235 1.35 -20.76 20.60
N LEU A 236 0.54 -20.14 19.77
CA LEU A 236 0.72 -19.96 18.33
C LEU A 236 0.52 -18.47 18.02
N ILE A 237 1.42 -17.89 17.22
CA ILE A 237 1.27 -16.50 16.75
C ILE A 237 0.94 -16.53 15.26
N LEU A 238 -0.20 -15.94 14.88
CA LEU A 238 -0.58 -15.73 13.48
C LEU A 238 -0.64 -14.25 13.16
N VAL A 239 0.28 -13.80 12.31
CA VAL A 239 0.36 -12.39 11.88
C VAL A 239 -0.47 -12.22 10.61
N VAL A 240 -1.56 -11.46 10.67
CA VAL A 240 -2.42 -11.14 9.51
C VAL A 240 -1.97 -9.83 8.90
N SER A 241 -1.42 -9.86 7.68
CA SER A 241 -0.87 -8.68 7.01
C SER A 241 -0.87 -8.80 5.48
N ASP A 242 -0.79 -7.67 4.80
CA ASP A 242 -0.44 -7.57 3.37
C ASP A 242 1.08 -7.44 3.15
N CYS A 243 1.86 -7.20 4.23
CA CYS A 243 3.30 -6.92 4.23
C CYS A 243 3.72 -5.71 3.37
N VAL A 244 2.83 -4.76 3.08
CA VAL A 244 3.09 -3.61 2.19
C VAL A 244 3.75 -2.44 2.91
N SER A 245 3.38 -2.21 4.17
CA SER A 245 3.65 -0.96 4.90
C SER A 245 5.15 -0.63 5.08
N SER A 246 5.46 0.64 5.38
CA SER A 246 6.84 1.09 5.57
C SER A 246 7.58 0.31 6.66
N TYR A 247 6.95 0.00 7.79
CA TYR A 247 7.60 -0.73 8.88
C TYR A 247 7.90 -2.21 8.56
N TRP A 248 7.21 -2.80 7.58
CA TRP A 248 7.64 -4.07 6.99
C TRP A 248 8.87 -3.88 6.09
N ARG A 249 8.82 -2.90 5.17
CA ARG A 249 9.92 -2.62 4.23
C ARG A 249 11.21 -2.21 4.94
N ASP A 250 11.10 -1.44 6.03
CA ASP A 250 12.21 -0.97 6.87
C ASP A 250 12.78 -2.07 7.81
N GLY A 251 12.24 -3.29 7.76
CA GLY A 251 12.69 -4.42 8.59
C GLY A 251 12.37 -4.28 10.09
N LYS A 252 11.54 -3.31 10.50
CA LYS A 252 11.11 -3.18 11.90
C LYS A 252 10.34 -4.42 12.37
N VAL A 253 9.49 -4.98 11.49
CA VAL A 253 8.72 -6.21 11.77
C VAL A 253 9.61 -7.44 11.82
N THR A 254 10.69 -7.52 11.04
CA THR A 254 11.67 -8.63 11.11
C THR A 254 12.20 -8.85 12.53
N LYS A 255 12.41 -7.77 13.30
CA LYS A 255 12.86 -7.85 14.71
C LYS A 255 11.77 -8.34 15.67
N ALA A 256 10.49 -8.12 15.36
CA ALA A 256 9.38 -8.69 16.12
C ALA A 256 9.19 -10.16 15.76
N LEU A 257 9.25 -10.50 14.47
CA LEU A 257 9.23 -11.87 13.96
C LEU A 257 10.37 -12.69 14.56
N GLU A 258 11.60 -12.18 14.62
CA GLU A 258 12.73 -12.86 15.29
C GLU A 258 12.37 -13.26 16.73
N ILE A 259 11.93 -12.29 17.54
CA ILE A 259 11.56 -12.49 18.95
C ILE A 259 10.50 -13.61 19.10
N TRP A 260 9.48 -13.60 18.25
CA TRP A 260 8.40 -14.59 18.24
C TRP A 260 8.85 -15.95 17.72
N ALA A 261 9.39 -15.98 16.50
CA ALA A 261 9.86 -17.16 15.78
C ALA A 261 10.96 -17.94 16.51
N ASN A 262 11.71 -17.29 17.41
CA ASN A 262 12.68 -17.94 18.27
C ASN A 262 12.03 -18.73 19.43
N SER A 263 10.86 -18.31 19.88
CA SER A 263 10.25 -18.79 21.13
C SER A 263 8.96 -19.60 20.94
N VAL A 264 8.18 -19.28 19.89
CA VAL A 264 6.79 -19.71 19.68
C VAL A 264 6.60 -19.99 18.18
N PRO A 265 5.88 -21.05 17.76
CA PRO A 265 5.50 -21.22 16.36
C PRO A 265 4.78 -19.95 15.86
N THR A 266 5.28 -19.38 14.77
CA THR A 266 4.85 -18.08 14.25
C THR A 266 4.68 -18.15 12.74
N ALA A 267 3.53 -17.75 12.21
CA ALA A 267 3.29 -17.74 10.76
C ALA A 267 2.57 -16.45 10.32
N ILE A 268 2.67 -16.13 9.03
CA ILE A 268 1.98 -14.98 8.42
C ILE A 268 0.81 -15.49 7.58
N ILE A 269 -0.40 -15.00 7.90
CA ILE A 269 -1.55 -15.04 7.01
C ILE A 269 -1.41 -13.83 6.09
N GLN A 270 -1.02 -14.10 4.85
CA GLN A 270 -0.79 -13.08 3.83
C GLN A 270 -2.10 -12.85 3.07
N MET A 271 -2.61 -11.62 3.14
CA MET A 271 -3.91 -11.24 2.56
C MET A 271 -3.87 -11.09 1.03
N LEU A 272 -2.69 -10.85 0.46
CA LEU A 272 -2.47 -10.77 -0.98
C LEU A 272 -2.16 -12.16 -1.57
N PRO A 273 -2.51 -12.42 -2.83
CA PRO A 273 -2.17 -13.65 -3.53
C PRO A 273 -0.66 -13.74 -3.87
N LYS A 274 -0.16 -14.97 -4.07
CA LYS A 274 1.28 -15.24 -4.23
C LYS A 274 1.96 -14.38 -5.30
N TRP A 275 1.32 -14.13 -6.44
CA TRP A 275 1.92 -13.35 -7.54
C TRP A 275 2.23 -11.88 -7.17
N LEU A 276 1.61 -11.33 -6.13
CA LEU A 276 1.91 -9.98 -5.63
C LEU A 276 3.00 -9.95 -4.55
N TRP A 277 3.39 -11.09 -3.96
CA TRP A 277 4.27 -11.12 -2.78
C TRP A 277 5.63 -10.46 -3.04
N LYS A 278 6.21 -10.64 -4.23
CA LYS A 278 7.47 -9.99 -4.63
C LYS A 278 7.40 -8.45 -4.68
N ARG A 279 6.20 -7.85 -4.70
CA ARG A 279 5.97 -6.39 -4.63
C ARG A 279 5.78 -5.87 -3.20
N THR A 280 5.63 -6.76 -2.23
CA THR A 280 5.54 -6.45 -0.79
C THR A 280 6.94 -6.49 -0.16
N ALA A 281 7.06 -6.28 1.16
CA ALA A 281 8.32 -6.51 1.86
C ALA A 281 8.83 -7.97 1.78
N LEU A 282 7.95 -8.95 1.47
CA LEU A 282 8.35 -10.34 1.27
C LEU A 282 9.32 -10.51 0.09
N GLY A 283 9.26 -9.64 -0.93
CA GLY A 283 10.22 -9.65 -2.04
C GLY A 283 11.67 -9.30 -1.67
N ARG A 284 11.94 -8.97 -0.40
CA ARG A 284 13.29 -8.74 0.16
C ARG A 284 13.80 -9.91 1.02
N ALA A 285 12.99 -10.96 1.17
CA ALA A 285 13.33 -12.18 1.90
C ALA A 285 13.42 -13.35 0.92
N SER A 286 14.24 -14.36 1.24
CA SER A 286 14.41 -15.53 0.39
C SER A 286 13.23 -16.50 0.55
N GLU A 287 12.66 -16.94 -0.58
CA GLU A 287 11.52 -17.87 -0.61
C GLU A 287 12.00 -19.31 -0.37
N VAL A 288 11.38 -20.00 0.60
CA VAL A 288 11.79 -21.34 1.03
C VAL A 288 10.59 -22.26 1.25
N ARG A 289 10.80 -23.58 1.19
CA ARG A 289 9.87 -24.56 1.76
C ARG A 289 10.28 -24.86 3.20
N LEU A 290 9.32 -24.81 4.12
CA LEU A 290 9.52 -25.07 5.54
C LEU A 290 8.83 -26.36 5.96
N ARG A 291 9.52 -27.18 6.75
CA ARG A 291 9.00 -28.43 7.34
C ARG A 291 9.30 -28.51 8.83
N ALA A 292 8.35 -29.04 9.60
CA ALA A 292 8.57 -29.49 10.97
C ALA A 292 8.70 -31.03 11.04
N LEU A 293 9.51 -31.52 11.98
CA LEU A 293 9.59 -32.95 12.31
C LEU A 293 8.72 -33.35 13.52
N THR A 294 8.35 -32.39 14.36
CA THR A 294 7.52 -32.58 15.54
C THR A 294 6.46 -31.47 15.63
N PRO A 295 5.30 -31.72 16.28
CA PRO A 295 4.21 -30.75 16.31
C PRO A 295 4.57 -29.50 17.14
N GLY A 296 4.24 -28.31 16.64
CA GLY A 296 4.27 -27.07 17.42
C GLY A 296 5.67 -26.49 17.68
N VAL A 297 6.69 -26.91 16.93
CA VAL A 297 8.05 -26.40 17.10
C VAL A 297 8.17 -24.90 16.83
N SER A 298 9.01 -24.24 17.64
CA SER A 298 9.57 -22.91 17.35
C SER A 298 10.21 -22.88 15.96
N ASN A 299 10.09 -21.76 15.25
CA ASN A 299 10.47 -21.67 13.85
C ASN A 299 11.97 -21.88 13.60
N GLN A 300 12.84 -21.63 14.59
CA GLN A 300 14.26 -21.94 14.48
C GLN A 300 14.51 -23.41 14.09
N ASN A 301 13.69 -24.31 14.64
CA ASN A 301 13.77 -25.76 14.45
C ASN A 301 13.06 -26.24 13.17
N LEU A 302 12.50 -25.33 12.35
CA LEU A 302 12.00 -25.68 11.02
C LEU A 302 13.16 -25.97 10.08
N ILE A 303 13.03 -27.04 9.32
CA ILE A 303 13.93 -27.37 8.21
C ILE A 303 13.52 -26.47 7.04
N ALA A 304 14.45 -25.67 6.55
CA ALA A 304 14.29 -24.91 5.32
C ALA A 304 14.81 -25.73 4.13
N GLN A 305 14.21 -25.55 2.97
CA GLN A 305 14.65 -26.12 1.70
C GLN A 305 14.56 -25.03 0.64
N GLU A 306 15.59 -24.92 -0.19
CA GLU A 306 15.67 -23.96 -1.28
C GLU A 306 14.55 -24.18 -2.32
N VAL A 307 13.99 -23.09 -2.82
CA VAL A 307 13.00 -23.09 -3.92
C VAL A 307 13.64 -22.66 -5.25
N SER A 308 14.82 -22.02 -5.20
CA SER A 308 15.54 -21.47 -6.34
C SER A 308 16.97 -22.01 -6.36
N LEU A 309 17.43 -22.47 -7.52
CA LEU A 309 18.83 -22.84 -7.78
C LEU A 309 19.81 -21.66 -7.75
N TRP A 310 19.30 -20.42 -7.68
CA TRP A 310 20.07 -19.18 -7.81
C TRP A 310 20.19 -18.37 -6.51
N GLU A 311 19.57 -18.83 -5.42
CA GLU A 311 19.65 -18.20 -4.10
C GLU A 311 20.33 -19.14 -3.09
N GLU A 312 21.62 -18.97 -2.84
CA GLU A 312 22.30 -19.64 -1.73
C GLU A 312 21.70 -19.20 -0.39
N LEU A 313 21.10 -20.13 0.36
CA LEU A 313 20.63 -19.87 1.71
C LEU A 313 21.78 -19.92 2.73
N GLU A 314 22.09 -18.78 3.34
CA GLU A 314 22.73 -18.77 4.67
C GLU A 314 21.71 -19.26 5.74
N GLU A 315 21.41 -20.57 5.77
CA GLU A 315 20.37 -21.21 6.61
C GLU A 315 20.39 -20.81 8.09
N LYS A 316 21.54 -20.36 8.60
CA LYS A 316 21.82 -20.08 10.01
C LYS A 316 21.63 -18.61 10.42
N LYS A 317 21.39 -17.67 9.50
CA LYS A 317 21.41 -16.21 9.78
C LYS A 317 20.08 -15.47 9.53
N GLY A 318 18.97 -16.17 9.34
CA GLY A 318 17.69 -15.54 9.05
C GLY A 318 16.51 -16.13 9.81
N VAL A 319 15.47 -15.30 9.99
CA VAL A 319 14.23 -15.67 10.66
C VAL A 319 13.36 -16.45 9.67
N LYS A 320 13.20 -17.76 9.90
CA LYS A 320 12.29 -18.63 9.14
C LYS A 320 10.85 -18.32 9.55
N VAL A 321 9.96 -18.04 8.60
CA VAL A 321 8.52 -17.82 8.88
C VAL A 321 7.65 -18.45 7.78
N PRO A 322 6.78 -19.42 8.11
CA PRO A 322 5.76 -19.92 7.18
C PRO A 322 4.78 -18.82 6.76
N ILE A 323 4.39 -18.80 5.48
CA ILE A 323 3.44 -17.83 4.92
C ILE A 323 2.41 -18.56 4.07
N PHE A 324 1.12 -18.29 4.32
CA PHE A 324 -0.01 -18.88 3.59
C PHE A 324 -1.12 -17.86 3.39
N THR A 325 -1.98 -18.08 2.39
CA THR A 325 -3.20 -17.30 2.14
C THR A 325 -4.41 -17.97 2.79
N LEU A 326 -5.59 -17.33 2.73
CA LEU A 326 -6.86 -17.86 3.25
C LEU A 326 -7.49 -18.95 2.35
N GLU A 327 -6.75 -19.49 1.38
CA GLU A 327 -7.13 -20.62 0.53
C GLU A 327 -7.04 -21.95 1.30
N GLU A 328 -7.96 -22.89 1.02
CA GLU A 328 -8.07 -24.17 1.74
C GLU A 328 -6.78 -25.00 1.67
N ASP A 329 -6.21 -25.14 0.48
CA ASP A 329 -5.04 -26.00 0.26
C ASP A 329 -3.78 -25.43 0.92
N LYS A 330 -3.58 -24.10 0.89
CA LYS A 330 -2.47 -23.41 1.55
C LYS A 330 -2.60 -23.51 3.08
N ALA A 331 -3.78 -23.22 3.61
CA ALA A 331 -4.05 -23.35 5.04
C ALA A 331 -3.92 -24.80 5.53
N THR A 332 -4.39 -25.78 4.74
CA THR A 332 -4.26 -27.22 5.04
C THR A 332 -2.80 -27.66 5.06
N THR A 333 -2.02 -27.26 4.05
CA THR A 333 -0.59 -27.60 3.94
C THR A 333 0.20 -27.05 5.14
N TRP A 334 -0.06 -25.79 5.50
CA TRP A 334 0.54 -25.17 6.68
C TRP A 334 0.10 -25.84 7.99
N ALA A 335 -1.19 -26.14 8.16
CA ALA A 335 -1.73 -26.81 9.35
C ALA A 335 -1.14 -28.22 9.53
N GLN A 336 -1.01 -29.01 8.45
CA GLN A 336 -0.37 -30.32 8.47
C GLN A 336 1.11 -30.23 8.81
N MET A 337 1.83 -29.24 8.29
CA MET A 337 3.24 -28.97 8.62
C MET A 337 3.39 -28.65 10.11
N LEU A 338 2.62 -27.69 10.65
CA LEU A 338 2.66 -27.32 12.08
C LEU A 338 2.26 -28.48 13.01
N SER A 339 1.42 -29.40 12.51
CA SER A 339 1.06 -30.65 13.21
C SER A 339 2.16 -31.72 13.19
N GLY A 340 3.33 -31.43 12.62
CA GLY A 340 4.49 -32.33 12.60
C GLY A 340 4.46 -33.41 11.51
N LYS A 341 3.63 -33.27 10.47
CA LYS A 341 3.58 -34.26 9.38
C LYS A 341 4.81 -34.14 8.47
N SER A 342 5.81 -35.00 8.71
CA SER A 342 7.16 -34.93 8.13
C SER A 342 7.27 -35.10 6.59
N SER A 343 6.20 -35.52 5.91
CA SER A 343 6.13 -35.54 4.44
C SER A 343 5.65 -34.23 3.82
N VAL A 344 5.16 -33.29 4.64
CA VAL A 344 4.57 -32.03 4.17
C VAL A 344 5.53 -30.87 4.43
N SER A 345 5.75 -30.06 3.40
CA SER A 345 6.39 -28.75 3.52
C SER A 345 5.44 -27.66 3.04
N THR A 346 5.47 -26.52 3.72
CA THR A 346 4.66 -25.35 3.39
C THR A 346 5.56 -24.23 2.86
N LEU A 347 4.96 -23.26 2.17
CA LEU A 347 5.69 -22.08 1.74
C LEU A 347 6.06 -21.18 2.93
N GLY A 348 7.23 -20.55 2.86
CA GLY A 348 7.72 -19.62 3.88
C GLY A 348 8.86 -18.76 3.35
N PHE A 349 9.35 -17.88 4.21
CA PHE A 349 10.44 -16.96 3.89
C PHE A 349 11.51 -16.96 4.97
N VAL A 350 12.75 -16.67 4.58
CA VAL A 350 13.88 -16.42 5.47
C VAL A 350 14.19 -14.92 5.44
N PHE A 351 13.85 -14.22 6.53
CA PHE A 351 14.11 -12.78 6.67
C PHE A 351 15.52 -12.54 7.23
N LYS A 352 16.37 -11.84 6.46
CA LYS A 352 17.74 -11.48 6.88
C LYS A 352 17.71 -10.36 7.92
N LEU A 353 18.39 -10.54 9.05
CA LEU A 353 18.44 -9.59 10.17
C LEU A 353 19.36 -8.38 9.90
N ASP A 354 20.52 -8.63 9.28
CA ASP A 354 21.55 -7.63 9.00
C ASP A 354 21.43 -7.01 7.59
N ALA A 355 20.26 -7.12 6.95
CA ALA A 355 19.93 -6.41 5.71
C ALA A 355 19.69 -4.90 5.98
N LEU A 356 20.72 -4.25 6.53
CA LEU A 356 20.85 -2.81 6.71
C LEU A 356 20.77 -2.10 5.36
N VAL A 357 19.56 -1.78 4.87
CA VAL A 357 19.15 -0.58 4.08
C VAL A 357 19.96 -0.26 2.80
N LYS A 358 21.00 -1.03 2.43
CA LYS A 358 21.97 -0.71 1.38
C LYS A 358 21.43 -0.93 -0.04
N GLU A 359 20.47 -1.84 -0.20
CA GLU A 359 19.85 -2.17 -1.49
C GLU A 359 18.63 -1.30 -1.85
N ASN A 360 18.41 -0.17 -1.15
CA ASN A 360 17.24 0.69 -1.34
C ASN A 360 17.18 1.45 -2.70
N ARG A 361 17.92 1.01 -3.73
CA ARG A 361 18.06 1.69 -5.04
C ARG A 361 17.74 0.85 -6.27
N LEU A 362 17.79 -0.48 -6.24
CA LEU A 362 17.67 -1.29 -7.47
C LEU A 362 16.23 -1.52 -7.93
N PHE A 363 15.26 -1.57 -7.02
CA PHE A 363 13.84 -1.85 -7.37
C PHE A 363 12.81 -0.92 -6.71
N ASN A 364 13.25 0.11 -5.99
CA ASN A 364 12.36 1.22 -5.62
C ASN A 364 12.21 2.14 -6.85
N LEU A 365 11.32 1.79 -7.78
CA LEU A 365 10.68 2.81 -8.59
C LEU A 365 10.11 3.85 -7.63
N ASP A 366 10.59 5.09 -7.71
CA ASP A 366 10.05 6.15 -6.87
C ASP A 366 8.68 6.53 -7.42
N TYR A 367 7.64 5.84 -6.93
CA TYR A 367 6.23 6.11 -7.25
C TYR A 367 5.80 7.54 -6.82
N SER A 368 6.66 8.39 -6.25
CA SER A 368 6.40 9.84 -6.13
C SER A 368 6.87 10.66 -7.35
N GLN A 369 7.68 10.08 -8.24
CA GLN A 369 8.30 10.75 -9.40
C GLN A 369 7.75 10.29 -10.77
N LEU A 370 7.05 9.16 -10.83
CA LEU A 370 6.42 8.67 -12.08
C LEU A 370 5.37 9.65 -12.63
N SER A 371 5.35 9.82 -13.96
CA SER A 371 4.29 10.53 -14.67
C SER A 371 2.94 9.81 -14.54
N PRO A 372 1.80 10.47 -14.80
CA PRO A 372 0.49 9.82 -14.84
C PRO A 372 0.44 8.66 -15.83
N GLU A 373 1.05 8.83 -17.00
CA GLU A 373 1.14 7.83 -18.07
C GLU A 373 1.95 6.61 -17.62
N ASP A 374 3.14 6.82 -17.04
CA ASP A 374 3.99 5.73 -16.54
C ASP A 374 3.30 4.93 -15.43
N ARG A 375 2.50 5.59 -14.56
CA ARG A 375 1.70 4.91 -13.53
C ARG A 375 0.66 4.00 -14.14
N VAL A 376 -0.12 4.53 -15.10
CA VAL A 376 -1.18 3.76 -15.77
C VAL A 376 -0.57 2.59 -16.54
N GLN A 377 0.57 2.77 -17.20
CA GLN A 377 1.25 1.67 -17.90
C GLN A 377 1.86 0.64 -16.94
N ALA A 378 2.59 1.07 -15.90
CA ALA A 378 3.12 0.17 -14.88
C ALA A 378 2.01 -0.64 -14.17
N PHE A 379 0.86 -0.01 -13.94
CA PHE A 379 -0.34 -0.70 -13.46
C PHE A 379 -0.87 -1.69 -14.51
N ARG A 380 -1.09 -1.26 -15.77
CA ARG A 380 -1.62 -2.13 -16.85
C ARG A 380 -0.77 -3.37 -17.10
N VAL A 381 0.56 -3.26 -17.01
CA VAL A 381 1.50 -4.38 -17.15
C VAL A 381 1.44 -5.35 -15.97
N THR A 382 1.17 -4.86 -14.76
CA THR A 382 1.27 -5.68 -13.53
C THR A 382 -0.06 -6.09 -12.90
N ALA A 383 -1.19 -5.54 -13.37
CA ALA A 383 -2.52 -5.78 -12.83
C ALA A 383 -3.31 -6.80 -13.66
N SER A 384 -4.08 -7.62 -12.97
CA SER A 384 -5.02 -8.56 -13.57
C SER A 384 -6.03 -7.85 -14.49
N PRO A 385 -6.59 -8.53 -15.51
CA PRO A 385 -7.62 -7.93 -16.36
C PRO A 385 -8.83 -7.43 -15.56
N MET A 386 -9.20 -8.12 -14.47
CA MET A 386 -10.28 -7.72 -13.57
C MET A 386 -9.94 -6.45 -12.78
N ALA A 387 -8.72 -6.32 -12.26
CA ALA A 387 -8.27 -5.10 -11.61
C ALA A 387 -8.16 -3.92 -12.59
N ARG A 388 -7.77 -4.15 -13.85
CA ARG A 388 -7.81 -3.13 -14.92
C ARG A 388 -9.22 -2.63 -15.21
N LYS A 389 -10.19 -3.54 -15.39
CA LYS A 389 -11.61 -3.18 -15.54
C LYS A 389 -12.12 -2.38 -14.34
N LEU A 390 -11.83 -2.85 -13.12
CA LEU A 390 -12.23 -2.15 -11.89
C LEU A 390 -11.61 -0.75 -11.78
N ALA A 391 -10.33 -0.56 -12.13
CA ALA A 391 -9.70 0.76 -12.15
C ALA A 391 -10.40 1.73 -13.13
N GLY A 392 -10.80 1.25 -14.31
CA GLY A 392 -11.56 2.04 -15.28
C GLY A 392 -12.94 2.46 -14.76
N LEU A 393 -13.70 1.53 -14.16
CA LEU A 393 -15.00 1.87 -13.55
C LEU A 393 -14.85 2.83 -12.35
N LEU A 394 -13.82 2.67 -11.52
CA LEU A 394 -13.55 3.60 -10.42
C LEU A 394 -13.11 4.99 -10.92
N ALA A 395 -12.53 5.09 -12.13
CA ALA A 395 -12.22 6.38 -12.74
C ALA A 395 -13.49 7.13 -13.20
N ALA A 396 -14.55 6.41 -13.59
CA ALA A 396 -15.87 6.98 -13.87
C ALA A 396 -16.65 7.35 -12.58
N ALA A 397 -16.33 6.74 -11.44
CA ALA A 397 -17.04 7.00 -10.18
C ALA A 397 -16.76 8.42 -9.64
N PRO A 398 -17.79 9.26 -9.38
CA PRO A 398 -17.59 10.60 -8.84
C PRO A 398 -16.86 10.61 -7.50
N VAL A 399 -17.19 9.65 -6.62
CA VAL A 399 -16.57 9.48 -5.30
C VAL A 399 -16.06 8.04 -5.18
N ILE A 400 -14.85 7.86 -4.64
CA ILE A 400 -14.24 6.54 -4.44
C ILE A 400 -14.14 6.27 -2.93
N SER A 401 -14.99 5.37 -2.43
CA SER A 401 -14.97 4.85 -1.07
C SER A 401 -15.17 3.34 -1.10
N LEU A 402 -14.85 2.62 -0.02
CA LEU A 402 -15.03 1.16 0.00
C LEU A 402 -16.49 0.71 -0.23
N PRO A 403 -17.54 1.41 0.26
CA PRO A 403 -18.93 1.14 -0.12
C PRO A 403 -19.18 1.28 -1.62
N VAL A 404 -18.70 2.34 -2.28
CA VAL A 404 -18.85 2.53 -3.73
C VAL A 404 -18.10 1.44 -4.51
N VAL A 405 -16.92 1.01 -4.05
CA VAL A 405 -16.21 -0.14 -4.62
C VAL A 405 -17.01 -1.44 -4.47
N ARG A 406 -17.70 -1.66 -3.32
CA ARG A 406 -18.58 -2.83 -3.12
C ARG A 406 -19.81 -2.76 -4.04
N LEU A 407 -20.41 -1.58 -4.21
CA LEU A 407 -21.53 -1.32 -5.11
C LEU A 407 -21.17 -1.64 -6.58
N ILE A 408 -20.09 -1.05 -7.10
CA ILE A 408 -19.61 -1.27 -8.47
C ILE A 408 -19.27 -2.75 -8.70
N ARG A 409 -18.68 -3.43 -7.71
CA ARG A 409 -18.46 -4.88 -7.78
C ARG A 409 -19.78 -5.66 -7.79
N GLY A 410 -20.74 -5.32 -6.94
CA GLY A 410 -22.03 -6.01 -6.88
C GLY A 410 -22.87 -5.86 -8.15
N ALA A 411 -22.90 -4.65 -8.72
CA ALA A 411 -23.74 -4.33 -9.87
C ALA A 411 -23.08 -4.59 -11.24
N LEU A 412 -21.78 -4.29 -11.39
CA LEU A 412 -21.10 -4.24 -12.70
C LEU A 412 -19.96 -5.25 -12.87
N LEU A 413 -19.38 -5.77 -11.78
CA LEU A 413 -18.28 -6.76 -11.81
C LEU A 413 -18.43 -7.85 -10.72
N PRO A 414 -19.50 -8.68 -10.75
CA PRO A 414 -19.81 -9.63 -9.66
C PRO A 414 -18.72 -10.70 -9.43
N GLU A 415 -17.94 -11.02 -10.45
CA GLU A 415 -16.79 -11.93 -10.35
C GLU A 415 -15.59 -11.34 -9.61
N SER A 416 -15.50 -10.00 -9.50
CA SER A 416 -14.36 -9.28 -8.92
C SER A 416 -14.10 -9.68 -7.48
N LEU A 417 -12.84 -9.99 -7.16
CA LEU A 417 -12.38 -10.37 -5.83
C LEU A 417 -11.90 -9.16 -5.03
N GLN A 418 -11.86 -9.30 -3.70
CA GLN A 418 -11.22 -8.33 -2.79
C GLN A 418 -9.73 -8.14 -3.12
N VAL A 419 -9.09 -9.19 -3.65
CA VAL A 419 -7.74 -9.13 -4.24
C VAL A 419 -7.65 -8.11 -5.37
N ASN A 420 -8.64 -8.01 -6.26
CA ASN A 420 -8.60 -7.05 -7.36
C ASN A 420 -8.81 -5.61 -6.86
N VAL A 421 -9.57 -5.42 -5.77
CA VAL A 421 -9.62 -4.13 -5.06
C VAL A 421 -8.22 -3.78 -4.53
N ALA A 422 -7.55 -4.72 -3.86
CA ALA A 422 -6.21 -4.50 -3.35
C ALA A 422 -5.20 -4.22 -4.48
N GLU A 423 -5.28 -4.87 -5.64
CA GLU A 423 -4.46 -4.55 -6.82
C GLU A 423 -4.60 -3.07 -7.24
N VAL A 424 -5.82 -2.53 -7.32
CA VAL A 424 -6.05 -1.12 -7.69
C VAL A 424 -5.51 -0.17 -6.62
N PHE A 425 -5.85 -0.42 -5.36
CA PHE A 425 -5.49 0.47 -4.24
C PHE A 425 -3.99 0.45 -3.93
N LEU A 426 -3.32 -0.67 -4.15
CA LEU A 426 -1.86 -0.82 -3.98
C LEU A 426 -1.07 -0.56 -5.27
N GLY A 427 -1.76 -0.39 -6.40
CA GLY A 427 -1.17 -0.15 -7.73
C GLY A 427 -0.54 1.23 -7.92
N GLY A 428 -0.63 2.12 -6.93
CA GLY A 428 -0.08 3.47 -7.00
C GLY A 428 -0.92 4.48 -7.80
N LEU A 429 -2.18 4.13 -8.07
CA LEU A 429 -3.14 4.97 -8.79
C LEU A 429 -3.93 5.92 -7.88
N LEU A 430 -4.17 5.52 -6.63
CA LEU A 430 -5.04 6.21 -5.68
C LEU A 430 -4.26 6.84 -4.51
N LYS A 431 -4.79 7.95 -3.97
CA LYS A 431 -4.38 8.62 -2.74
C LYS A 431 -5.62 8.88 -1.87
N PRO A 432 -5.56 8.78 -0.53
CA PRO A 432 -6.64 9.27 0.32
C PRO A 432 -6.74 10.81 0.20
N LEU A 433 -7.96 11.34 0.23
CA LEU A 433 -8.22 12.78 0.14
C LEU A 433 -8.08 13.48 1.50
N SER A 434 -8.35 12.77 2.59
CA SER A 434 -8.24 13.23 3.97
C SER A 434 -7.21 12.42 4.76
N GLU A 435 -6.71 12.98 5.87
CA GLU A 435 -5.84 12.22 6.77
C GLU A 435 -6.61 11.06 7.44
N ILE A 436 -6.18 9.83 7.17
CA ILE A 436 -6.74 8.63 7.80
C ILE A 436 -6.30 8.60 9.26
N LYS A 437 -7.19 9.01 10.16
CA LYS A 437 -7.00 8.89 11.60
C LYS A 437 -7.34 7.46 12.02
N VAL A 438 -6.81 7.01 13.16
CA VAL A 438 -7.08 5.66 13.74
C VAL A 438 -8.58 5.44 14.04
N GLU A 439 -9.36 6.52 14.07
CA GLU A 439 -10.80 6.51 14.39
C GLU A 439 -11.68 6.65 13.14
N THR A 440 -11.11 7.06 11.99
CA THR A 440 -11.82 7.10 10.72
C THR A 440 -12.31 5.69 10.35
N HIS A 441 -13.62 5.51 10.15
CA HIS A 441 -14.13 4.23 9.68
C HIS A 441 -13.63 4.02 8.23
N PRO A 442 -13.18 2.82 7.84
CA PRO A 442 -12.62 2.59 6.51
C PRO A 442 -13.62 2.80 5.37
N ASP A 443 -14.92 2.72 5.68
CA ASP A 443 -15.98 2.98 4.70
C ASP A 443 -16.20 4.49 4.48
N ASP A 444 -15.72 5.34 5.38
CA ASP A 444 -15.77 6.82 5.29
C ASP A 444 -14.49 7.41 4.67
N VAL A 445 -13.46 6.59 4.42
CA VAL A 445 -12.23 7.07 3.77
C VAL A 445 -12.52 7.32 2.30
N LEU A 446 -12.43 8.59 1.92
CA LEU A 446 -12.52 9.03 0.52
C LEU A 446 -11.15 8.96 -0.15
N TYR A 447 -11.13 8.40 -1.35
CA TYR A 447 -9.96 8.27 -2.20
C TYR A 447 -10.13 9.11 -3.47
N GLY A 448 -9.03 9.65 -3.96
CA GLY A 448 -8.93 10.27 -5.28
C GLY A 448 -7.83 9.58 -6.07
N PHE A 449 -7.85 9.72 -7.39
CA PHE A 449 -6.71 9.35 -8.21
C PHE A 449 -5.53 10.30 -7.98
N MET A 450 -4.33 9.81 -8.25
CA MET A 450 -3.17 10.65 -8.51
C MET A 450 -3.46 11.55 -9.71
N ASP A 451 -2.95 12.78 -9.68
CA ASP A 451 -3.28 13.83 -10.65
C ASP A 451 -2.98 13.34 -12.08
N GLY A 452 -3.93 13.49 -13.02
CA GLY A 452 -3.83 13.02 -14.41
C GLY A 452 -4.12 11.53 -14.66
N VAL A 453 -4.24 10.70 -13.62
CA VAL A 453 -4.47 9.26 -13.77
C VAL A 453 -5.94 8.93 -14.05
N ARG A 454 -6.88 9.71 -13.53
CA ARG A 454 -8.33 9.49 -13.73
C ARG A 454 -8.69 9.61 -15.20
N GLU A 455 -8.19 10.68 -15.83
CA GLU A 455 -8.40 11.07 -17.20
C GLU A 455 -7.97 9.94 -18.17
N LEU A 456 -6.72 9.48 -18.03
CA LEU A 456 -6.15 8.40 -18.84
C LEU A 456 -6.88 7.05 -18.71
N LEU A 457 -7.60 6.84 -17.60
CA LEU A 457 -8.42 5.65 -17.39
C LEU A 457 -9.82 5.81 -18.00
N ILE A 458 -10.47 6.96 -17.82
CA ILE A 458 -11.76 7.30 -18.47
C ILE A 458 -11.62 7.23 -19.99
N ASP A 459 -10.57 7.85 -20.55
CA ASP A 459 -10.30 7.89 -22.00
C ASP A 459 -10.07 6.49 -22.61
N SER A 460 -9.94 5.44 -21.79
CA SER A 460 -9.81 4.04 -22.20
C SER A 460 -11.05 3.17 -21.96
N MET A 461 -12.16 3.76 -21.50
CA MET A 461 -13.42 3.07 -21.21
C MET A 461 -14.51 3.40 -22.25
N PRO A 462 -15.40 2.45 -22.62
CA PRO A 462 -16.57 2.77 -23.43
C PRO A 462 -17.54 3.67 -22.67
N SER A 463 -18.14 4.64 -23.35
CA SER A 463 -19.06 5.63 -22.78
C SER A 463 -20.26 5.02 -22.03
N GLU A 464 -20.79 3.91 -22.53
CA GLU A 464 -21.87 3.14 -21.89
C GLU A 464 -21.54 2.76 -20.44
N TRP A 465 -20.32 2.25 -20.20
CA TRP A 465 -19.87 1.86 -18.86
C TRP A 465 -19.63 3.06 -17.94
N VAL A 466 -19.24 4.21 -18.50
CA VAL A 466 -19.08 5.45 -17.74
C VAL A 466 -20.44 5.92 -17.22
N LEU A 467 -21.47 5.93 -18.08
CA LEU A 467 -22.83 6.31 -17.72
C LEU A 467 -23.44 5.36 -16.67
N GLN A 468 -23.34 4.04 -16.89
CA GLN A 468 -23.82 3.03 -15.93
C GLN A 468 -23.19 3.17 -14.53
N VAL A 469 -21.92 3.57 -14.44
CA VAL A 469 -21.27 3.87 -13.15
C VAL A 469 -21.85 5.14 -12.53
N VAL A 470 -21.97 6.23 -13.31
CA VAL A 470 -22.52 7.50 -12.80
C VAL A 470 -23.95 7.29 -12.29
N ASP A 471 -24.80 6.59 -13.02
CA ASP A 471 -26.20 6.29 -12.63
C ASP A 471 -26.24 5.50 -11.32
N LYS A 472 -25.53 4.35 -11.26
CA LYS A 472 -25.55 3.48 -10.08
C LYS A 472 -24.96 4.13 -8.83
N VAL A 473 -23.91 4.93 -8.99
CA VAL A 473 -23.33 5.68 -7.86
C VAL A 473 -24.25 6.84 -7.43
N SER A 474 -24.97 7.47 -8.36
CA SER A 474 -25.96 8.52 -8.06
C SER A 474 -27.17 7.96 -7.29
N GLU A 475 -27.73 6.82 -7.71
CA GLU A 475 -28.76 6.09 -6.96
C GLU A 475 -28.33 5.83 -5.51
N TYR A 476 -27.13 5.27 -5.32
CA TYR A 476 -26.60 4.94 -3.99
C TYR A 476 -26.33 6.16 -3.11
N VAL A 477 -25.82 7.26 -3.67
CA VAL A 477 -25.59 8.49 -2.89
C VAL A 477 -26.91 9.19 -2.55
N ALA A 478 -27.89 9.21 -3.46
CA ALA A 478 -29.24 9.71 -3.17
C ALA A 478 -29.87 8.96 -1.98
N GLU A 479 -29.84 7.61 -2.00
CA GLU A 479 -30.30 6.78 -0.88
C GLU A 479 -29.54 7.08 0.43
N ARG A 480 -28.21 7.23 0.39
CA ARG A 480 -27.38 7.53 1.57
C ARG A 480 -27.71 8.89 2.21
N VAL A 481 -28.06 9.88 1.40
CA VAL A 481 -28.44 11.25 1.84
C VAL A 481 -29.94 11.34 2.16
N GLY A 482 -30.73 10.30 1.88
CA GLY A 482 -32.18 10.26 2.15
C GLY A 482 -33.01 11.07 1.15
N LEU A 483 -32.49 11.27 -0.07
CA LEU A 483 -33.14 12.02 -1.15
C LEU A 483 -33.68 11.05 -2.22
N SER A 484 -34.74 11.45 -2.92
CA SER A 484 -35.11 10.79 -4.18
C SER A 484 -34.05 11.08 -5.25
N LEU A 485 -33.98 10.27 -6.31
CA LEU A 485 -33.03 10.50 -7.42
C LEU A 485 -33.29 11.86 -8.12
N GLU A 486 -34.56 12.25 -8.23
CA GLU A 486 -34.97 13.55 -8.78
C GLU A 486 -34.55 14.72 -7.86
N ASP A 487 -34.78 14.59 -6.55
CA ASP A 487 -34.32 15.58 -5.56
C ASP A 487 -32.80 15.69 -5.53
N PHE A 488 -32.09 14.57 -5.63
CA PHE A 488 -30.63 14.54 -5.67
C PHE A 488 -30.09 15.22 -6.93
N ALA A 489 -30.70 14.99 -8.09
CA ALA A 489 -30.37 15.70 -9.33
C ALA A 489 -30.63 17.22 -9.21
N ALA A 490 -31.74 17.63 -8.59
CA ALA A 490 -32.04 19.04 -8.32
C ALA A 490 -31.03 19.68 -7.36
N VAL A 491 -30.59 18.96 -6.32
CA VAL A 491 -29.54 19.43 -5.39
C VAL A 491 -28.17 19.51 -6.09
N LEU A 492 -27.83 18.56 -6.97
CA LEU A 492 -26.59 18.62 -7.77
C LEU A 492 -26.56 19.83 -8.70
N ARG A 493 -27.71 20.22 -9.25
CA ARG A 493 -27.91 21.46 -10.02
C ARG A 493 -28.12 22.71 -9.16
N ARG A 494 -28.09 22.57 -7.83
CA ARG A 494 -28.33 23.63 -6.82
C ARG A 494 -29.71 24.29 -6.88
N GLU A 495 -30.65 23.72 -7.65
CA GLU A 495 -32.07 24.13 -7.73
C GLU A 495 -32.79 24.02 -6.38
N LYS A 496 -32.25 23.23 -5.44
CA LYS A 496 -32.79 22.98 -4.10
C LYS A 496 -31.69 23.17 -3.03
N LYS A 497 -31.93 24.05 -2.05
CA LYS A 497 -30.99 24.27 -0.93
C LYS A 497 -31.04 23.11 0.08
N VAL A 498 -29.87 22.69 0.54
CA VAL A 498 -29.68 21.74 1.65
C VAL A 498 -29.15 22.51 2.85
N GLU A 499 -29.77 22.32 4.02
CA GLU A 499 -29.42 23.05 5.25
C GLU A 499 -28.24 22.43 6.01
N ASP A 500 -27.93 21.15 5.78
CA ASP A 500 -26.79 20.45 6.39
C ASP A 500 -25.48 20.74 5.65
N SER A 501 -24.58 21.47 6.32
CA SER A 501 -23.27 21.86 5.81
C SER A 501 -22.36 20.67 5.42
N GLY A 502 -22.48 19.51 6.10
CA GLY A 502 -21.67 18.34 5.79
C GLY A 502 -22.08 17.69 4.47
N VAL A 503 -23.39 17.62 4.22
CA VAL A 503 -23.96 17.13 2.96
C VAL A 503 -23.60 18.07 1.80
N VAL A 504 -23.63 19.39 2.01
CA VAL A 504 -23.28 20.38 0.98
C VAL A 504 -21.83 20.21 0.47
N GLU A 505 -20.87 19.87 1.34
CA GLU A 505 -19.48 19.67 0.93
C GLU A 505 -19.28 18.34 0.17
N GLU A 506 -19.85 17.22 0.64
CA GLU A 506 -19.80 15.93 -0.09
C GLU A 506 -20.47 16.05 -1.47
N VAL A 507 -21.65 16.67 -1.56
CA VAL A 507 -22.40 16.83 -2.81
C VAL A 507 -21.72 17.82 -3.75
N GLY A 508 -21.09 18.88 -3.24
CA GLY A 508 -20.28 19.81 -4.04
C GLY A 508 -19.05 19.14 -4.68
N TYR A 509 -18.39 18.23 -3.96
CA TYR A 509 -17.31 17.41 -4.52
C TYR A 509 -17.86 16.44 -5.58
N PHE A 510 -18.97 15.75 -5.29
CA PHE A 510 -19.63 14.85 -6.23
C PHE A 510 -19.99 15.54 -7.56
N ALA A 511 -20.64 16.71 -7.50
CA ALA A 511 -21.01 17.49 -8.69
C ALA A 511 -19.79 17.88 -9.53
N THR A 512 -18.71 18.31 -8.87
CA THR A 512 -17.46 18.70 -9.54
C THR A 512 -16.85 17.54 -10.32
N VAL A 513 -16.77 16.35 -9.72
CA VAL A 513 -16.18 15.18 -10.40
C VAL A 513 -17.14 14.63 -11.48
N THR A 514 -18.45 14.66 -11.23
CA THR A 514 -19.45 14.26 -12.23
C THR A 514 -19.36 15.13 -13.49
N ALA A 515 -19.24 16.45 -13.34
CA ALA A 515 -19.02 17.36 -14.47
C ALA A 515 -17.72 17.05 -15.24
N GLN A 516 -16.61 16.75 -14.54
CA GLN A 516 -15.36 16.33 -15.18
C GLN A 516 -15.50 15.03 -15.98
N VAL A 517 -16.22 14.04 -15.46
CA VAL A 517 -16.49 12.76 -16.14
C VAL A 517 -17.38 12.98 -17.37
N LEU A 518 -18.49 13.71 -17.22
CA LEU A 518 -19.44 13.98 -18.30
C LEU A 518 -18.84 14.83 -19.43
N ARG A 519 -18.02 15.84 -19.11
CA ARG A 519 -17.32 16.66 -20.11
C ARG A 519 -16.43 15.81 -21.03
N ARG A 520 -15.82 14.73 -20.52
CA ARG A 520 -15.00 13.82 -21.33
C ARG A 520 -15.79 12.94 -22.30
N LEU A 521 -17.09 12.75 -22.08
CA LEU A 521 -17.98 12.09 -23.05
C LEU A 521 -18.35 13.00 -24.23
N GLY A 522 -18.25 14.33 -24.03
CA GLY A 522 -18.51 15.34 -25.06
C GLY A 522 -19.97 15.42 -25.52
N GLY A 523 -20.22 16.24 -26.54
CA GLY A 523 -21.54 16.38 -27.16
C GLY A 523 -22.58 16.93 -26.20
N GLU A 524 -23.67 16.20 -25.98
CA GLU A 524 -24.77 16.66 -25.10
C GLU A 524 -24.38 16.68 -23.62
N TYR A 525 -23.46 15.80 -23.20
CA TYR A 525 -22.97 15.71 -21.82
C TYR A 525 -22.09 16.90 -21.41
N GLU A 526 -21.50 17.61 -22.38
CA GLU A 526 -20.72 18.82 -22.11
C GLU A 526 -21.60 19.98 -21.63
N LYS A 527 -22.85 20.07 -22.11
CA LYS A 527 -23.84 21.04 -21.62
C LYS A 527 -24.23 20.76 -20.18
N VAL A 528 -24.48 19.48 -19.85
CA VAL A 528 -24.80 19.05 -18.47
C VAL A 528 -23.61 19.30 -17.53
N ALA A 529 -22.38 19.09 -18.00
CA ALA A 529 -21.18 19.42 -17.25
C ALA A 529 -21.00 20.94 -17.04
N GLU A 530 -21.33 21.78 -18.03
CA GLU A 530 -21.39 23.22 -17.85
C GLU A 530 -22.46 23.64 -16.83
N GLU A 531 -23.67 23.08 -16.90
CA GLU A 531 -24.77 23.38 -15.95
C GLU A 531 -24.36 23.06 -14.51
N LEU A 532 -23.74 21.90 -14.27
CA LEU A 532 -23.22 21.49 -12.95
C LEU A 532 -22.06 22.37 -12.43
N GLU A 533 -21.37 23.13 -13.30
CA GLU A 533 -20.27 24.03 -12.91
C GLU A 533 -20.65 25.52 -12.92
N ARG A 534 -21.68 25.93 -13.66
CA ARG A 534 -22.02 27.34 -13.94
C ARG A 534 -22.30 28.18 -12.70
N GLU A 535 -22.77 27.58 -11.61
CA GLU A 535 -23.06 28.30 -10.36
C GLU A 535 -21.90 28.32 -9.34
N LYS A 536 -20.73 27.77 -9.66
CA LYS A 536 -19.50 28.02 -8.85
C LYS A 536 -18.97 29.45 -8.97
N ILE A 537 -19.40 30.17 -10.01
CA ILE A 537 -18.87 31.51 -10.35
C ILE A 537 -19.70 32.62 -9.67
N LEU A 538 -21.00 32.41 -9.47
CA LEU A 538 -21.92 33.40 -8.89
C LEU A 538 -21.66 33.67 -7.40
N ASP A 539 -21.49 32.62 -6.56
CA ASP A 539 -21.09 32.77 -5.14
C ASP A 539 -19.75 33.49 -4.99
N LEU A 540 -18.84 33.31 -5.95
CA LEU A 540 -17.56 34.02 -5.97
C LEU A 540 -17.75 35.48 -6.39
N GLN A 541 -18.57 35.80 -7.39
CA GLN A 541 -18.75 37.17 -7.85
C GLN A 541 -19.34 38.09 -6.77
N ASP A 542 -20.43 37.71 -6.10
CA ASP A 542 -21.05 38.55 -5.06
C ASP A 542 -20.12 38.78 -3.85
N PHE A 543 -19.37 37.75 -3.44
CA PHE A 543 -18.39 37.85 -2.34
C PHE A 543 -17.14 38.63 -2.74
N VAL A 544 -16.73 38.55 -4.01
CA VAL A 544 -15.52 39.20 -4.54
C VAL A 544 -15.77 40.65 -4.92
N GLU A 545 -16.93 41.04 -5.45
CA GLU A 545 -17.26 42.46 -5.70
C GLU A 545 -17.28 43.25 -4.38
N THR A 546 -17.91 42.70 -3.34
CA THR A 546 -17.96 43.33 -2.00
C THR A 546 -16.56 43.48 -1.35
N ALA A 547 -15.58 42.66 -1.75
CA ALA A 547 -14.22 42.68 -1.20
C ALA A 547 -13.20 43.45 -2.06
N LEU A 548 -13.32 43.41 -3.39
CA LEU A 548 -12.34 43.97 -4.33
C LEU A 548 -12.26 45.50 -4.33
N ASP A 549 -13.37 46.20 -4.08
CA ASP A 549 -13.38 47.67 -4.03
C ASP A 549 -12.50 48.26 -2.92
N SER A 550 -11.99 47.41 -2.00
CA SER A 550 -11.14 47.81 -0.87
C SER A 550 -9.67 47.40 -0.98
N LEU A 551 -9.26 46.62 -2.00
CA LEU A 551 -7.92 46.02 -2.05
C LEU A 551 -7.16 46.33 -3.35
N PRO A 552 -5.83 46.60 -3.27
CA PRO A 552 -5.01 46.74 -4.47
C PRO A 552 -5.02 45.45 -5.30
N ASN A 553 -5.02 45.59 -6.62
CA ASN A 553 -5.23 44.52 -7.60
C ASN A 553 -4.08 43.49 -7.63
N ILE A 554 -4.03 42.62 -6.62
CA ILE A 554 -3.03 41.56 -6.43
C ILE A 554 -3.50 40.30 -7.15
N LYS A 555 -2.80 39.94 -8.24
CA LYS A 555 -3.07 38.68 -8.95
C LYS A 555 -2.37 37.52 -8.24
N TYR A 556 -3.15 36.72 -7.52
CA TYR A 556 -2.68 35.48 -6.91
C TYR A 556 -2.46 34.40 -7.97
N GLN A 557 -1.34 33.69 -7.88
CA GLN A 557 -1.01 32.55 -8.75
C GLN A 557 -0.86 31.29 -7.89
N LEU A 558 -1.71 30.29 -8.13
CA LEU A 558 -1.65 29.00 -7.47
C LEU A 558 -0.67 28.08 -8.21
N GLY A 559 0.44 27.75 -7.55
CA GLY A 559 1.46 26.83 -8.08
C GLY A 559 2.46 27.42 -9.09
N GLY A 560 3.49 26.64 -9.39
CA GLY A 560 4.59 27.04 -10.26
C GLY A 560 5.56 28.06 -9.65
N SER A 561 6.39 28.68 -10.48
CA SER A 561 7.19 29.85 -10.10
C SER A 561 6.41 31.13 -10.34
N LEU A 562 6.44 32.06 -9.39
CA LEU A 562 5.89 33.40 -9.58
C LEU A 562 6.69 34.15 -10.66
N SER A 563 5.99 34.92 -11.49
CA SER A 563 6.62 35.68 -12.58
C SER A 563 7.49 36.84 -12.07
N ARG A 564 8.37 37.36 -12.95
CA ARG A 564 9.23 38.54 -12.69
C ARG A 564 8.46 39.83 -12.35
N TYR A 565 7.15 39.84 -12.56
CA TYR A 565 6.25 40.98 -12.39
C TYR A 565 5.05 40.64 -11.48
N SER A 566 5.10 39.53 -10.74
CA SER A 566 4.02 39.11 -9.84
C SER A 566 3.89 40.09 -8.66
N THR A 567 2.76 40.80 -8.57
CA THR A 567 2.44 41.73 -7.48
C THR A 567 2.25 41.03 -6.12
N SER A 568 2.02 39.71 -6.14
CA SER A 568 1.98 38.84 -4.95
C SER A 568 3.36 38.34 -4.47
N TYR A 569 4.48 38.76 -5.08
CA TYR A 569 5.81 38.31 -4.65
C TYR A 569 6.31 39.07 -3.40
N ILE A 570 6.37 38.38 -2.27
CA ILE A 570 6.99 38.90 -1.04
C ILE A 570 8.50 38.62 -1.08
N LYS A 571 9.31 39.69 -1.05
CA LYS A 571 10.78 39.64 -0.97
C LYS A 571 11.22 39.04 0.36
N ARG A 572 12.18 38.11 0.34
CA ARG A 572 12.77 37.47 1.53
C ARG A 572 14.22 37.94 1.71
N LYS A 573 14.80 37.69 2.89
CA LYS A 573 16.24 37.92 3.14
C LYS A 573 17.13 37.19 2.12
N ALA A 574 16.75 35.97 1.76
CA ALA A 574 17.45 35.13 0.77
C ALA A 574 17.52 35.76 -0.65
N ASP A 575 16.60 36.67 -1.00
CA ASP A 575 16.62 37.38 -2.29
C ASP A 575 17.80 38.36 -2.41
N ASP A 576 18.29 38.90 -1.30
CA ASP A 576 19.49 39.74 -1.27
C ASP A 576 20.76 38.91 -1.05
N GLU A 577 20.71 37.88 -0.19
CA GLU A 577 21.84 36.98 0.05
C GLU A 577 22.27 36.25 -1.24
N LEU A 578 21.32 35.65 -1.97
CA LEU A 578 21.62 34.97 -3.24
C LEU A 578 22.12 35.95 -4.31
N TYR A 579 21.51 37.12 -4.41
CA TYR A 579 21.85 38.10 -5.44
C TYR A 579 23.27 38.67 -5.22
N ASN A 580 23.63 39.03 -3.98
CA ASN A 580 24.96 39.54 -3.65
C ASN A 580 26.04 38.45 -3.87
N ALA A 581 25.80 37.22 -3.40
CA ALA A 581 26.75 36.12 -3.56
C ALA A 581 26.98 35.75 -5.05
N LEU A 582 25.94 35.82 -5.89
CA LEU A 582 26.07 35.66 -7.33
C LEU A 582 26.86 36.80 -8.00
N LYS A 583 26.66 38.04 -7.54
CA LYS A 583 27.40 39.23 -8.03
C LYS A 583 28.89 39.18 -7.66
N GLU A 584 29.22 38.56 -6.53
CA GLU A 584 30.61 38.25 -6.12
C GLU A 584 31.20 37.01 -6.82
N GLY A 585 30.46 36.33 -7.70
CA GLY A 585 30.93 35.13 -8.41
C GLY A 585 31.00 33.87 -7.54
N GLN A 586 30.33 33.83 -6.38
CA GLN A 586 30.36 32.69 -5.48
C GLN A 586 29.47 31.52 -5.98
N LEU A 587 29.91 30.29 -5.72
CA LEU A 587 29.11 29.09 -5.99
C LEU A 587 27.93 28.97 -5.02
N CYS A 588 26.74 29.36 -5.47
CA CYS A 588 25.52 29.39 -4.67
C CYS A 588 24.72 28.07 -4.77
N ILE A 589 24.37 27.46 -3.63
CA ILE A 589 23.52 26.26 -3.56
C ILE A 589 22.18 26.59 -2.87
N VAL A 590 21.09 26.64 -3.64
CA VAL A 590 19.75 26.94 -3.13
C VAL A 590 19.01 25.64 -2.75
N SER A 591 19.05 25.27 -1.48
CA SER A 591 18.38 24.06 -0.94
C SER A 591 17.16 24.41 -0.10
N ALA A 592 15.98 23.92 -0.49
CA ALA A 592 14.72 24.03 0.26
C ALA A 592 13.68 23.00 -0.25
N PRO A 593 12.63 22.67 0.54
CA PRO A 593 11.52 21.81 0.11
C PRO A 593 10.82 22.27 -1.19
N ARG A 594 10.07 21.36 -1.85
CA ARG A 594 9.25 21.71 -3.03
C ARG A 594 8.24 22.82 -2.66
N GLN A 595 7.84 23.63 -3.65
CA GLN A 595 6.92 24.78 -3.51
C GLN A 595 7.35 25.95 -2.58
N MET A 596 8.47 25.85 -1.85
CA MET A 596 9.07 26.95 -1.04
C MET A 596 9.63 28.14 -1.85
N GLY A 597 9.12 28.41 -3.05
CA GLY A 597 9.51 29.58 -3.83
C GLY A 597 10.92 29.59 -4.44
N LYS A 598 11.72 28.51 -4.37
CA LYS A 598 13.08 28.43 -4.95
C LYS A 598 13.17 28.93 -6.40
N SER A 599 12.24 28.46 -7.25
CA SER A 599 12.20 28.84 -8.67
C SER A 599 11.83 30.31 -8.83
N SER A 600 10.95 30.84 -7.98
CA SER A 600 10.61 32.26 -7.92
C SER A 600 11.80 33.11 -7.47
N LEU A 601 12.55 32.66 -6.45
CA LEU A 601 13.79 33.28 -5.97
C LEU A 601 14.85 33.38 -7.08
N ARG A 602 15.06 32.29 -7.84
CA ARG A 602 15.90 32.32 -9.06
C ARG A 602 15.36 33.33 -10.08
N VAL A 603 14.06 33.34 -10.34
CA VAL A 603 13.43 34.23 -11.33
C VAL A 603 13.61 35.71 -10.97
N GLN A 604 13.57 36.06 -9.67
CA GLN A 604 13.85 37.42 -9.19
C GLN A 604 15.34 37.76 -9.18
N ALA A 605 16.22 36.81 -8.81
CA ALA A 605 17.67 37.01 -8.92
C ALA A 605 18.08 37.29 -10.37
N ILE A 606 17.62 36.48 -11.33
CA ILE A 606 17.87 36.70 -12.77
C ILE A 606 17.35 38.06 -13.23
N LYS A 607 16.18 38.51 -12.77
CA LYS A 607 15.64 39.83 -13.11
C LYS A 607 16.63 40.94 -12.73
N ARG A 608 17.04 40.98 -11.45
CA ARG A 608 17.98 41.99 -10.91
C ARG A 608 19.34 41.94 -11.59
N LEU A 609 19.84 40.74 -11.91
CA LEU A 609 21.13 40.55 -12.56
C LEU A 609 21.11 41.04 -14.01
N ARG A 610 20.03 40.80 -14.77
CA ARG A 610 19.84 41.37 -16.12
C ARG A 610 19.71 42.89 -16.12
N GLU A 611 19.06 43.45 -15.11
CA GLU A 611 18.95 44.91 -14.92
C GLU A 611 20.34 45.57 -14.72
N GLU A 612 21.34 44.82 -14.29
CA GLU A 612 22.76 45.23 -14.20
C GLU A 612 23.64 44.70 -15.35
N GLY A 613 23.06 44.13 -16.41
CA GLY A 613 23.80 43.68 -17.59
C GLY A 613 24.49 42.32 -17.48
N PHE A 614 24.13 41.45 -16.53
CA PHE A 614 24.63 40.07 -16.52
C PHE A 614 23.89 39.18 -17.53
N SER A 615 24.63 38.27 -18.15
CA SER A 615 24.10 37.27 -19.09
C SER A 615 23.84 35.93 -18.36
N ASP A 616 22.59 35.45 -18.37
CA ASP A 616 22.20 34.20 -17.68
C ASP A 616 21.82 33.04 -18.62
N ALA A 617 22.21 31.83 -18.22
CA ALA A 617 21.62 30.59 -18.71
C ALA A 617 20.96 29.80 -17.59
N VAL A 618 19.89 29.08 -17.94
CA VAL A 618 19.16 28.19 -17.05
C VAL A 618 19.12 26.82 -17.71
N ILE A 619 19.82 25.86 -17.11
CA ILE A 619 19.90 24.47 -17.58
C ILE A 619 19.02 23.63 -16.66
N ASP A 620 18.05 22.95 -17.25
CA ASP A 620 17.15 22.06 -16.53
C ASP A 620 17.54 20.60 -16.79
N PHE A 621 18.04 19.91 -15.76
CA PHE A 621 18.44 18.51 -15.88
C PHE A 621 17.26 17.54 -16.00
N THR A 622 16.03 17.96 -15.69
CA THR A 622 14.83 17.12 -15.94
C THR A 622 14.58 16.95 -17.43
N ALA A 623 14.61 18.05 -18.19
CA ALA A 623 14.45 18.05 -19.65
C ALA A 623 15.59 17.35 -20.39
N ILE A 624 16.77 17.26 -19.77
CA ILE A 624 17.96 16.60 -20.32
C ILE A 624 18.01 15.11 -19.95
N GLY A 625 17.18 14.62 -19.00
CA GLY A 625 17.43 13.38 -18.23
C GLY A 625 16.57 12.15 -18.50
N SER A 626 15.79 12.09 -19.59
CA SER A 626 14.94 10.92 -19.90
C SER A 626 15.74 9.77 -20.56
N TYR A 627 15.74 8.60 -19.93
CA TYR A 627 16.30 7.29 -20.38
C TYR A 627 17.82 7.17 -20.56
N GLU A 628 18.47 6.28 -19.79
CA GLU A 628 19.85 5.74 -19.94
C GLU A 628 20.86 6.61 -20.75
N ILE A 629 21.10 7.83 -20.27
CA ILE A 629 21.98 8.77 -20.96
C ILE A 629 23.43 8.51 -20.55
N ASN A 630 24.22 7.99 -21.48
CA ASN A 630 25.66 7.87 -21.28
C ASN A 630 26.32 9.25 -21.11
N ALA A 631 27.47 9.31 -20.43
CA ALA A 631 28.13 10.57 -20.08
C ALA A 631 28.37 11.47 -21.32
N LEU A 632 28.75 10.89 -22.46
CA LEU A 632 28.97 11.61 -23.72
C LEU A 632 27.72 12.40 -24.16
N LYS A 633 26.55 11.75 -24.21
CA LYS A 633 25.28 12.42 -24.56
C LYS A 633 24.93 13.51 -23.54
N TRP A 634 25.17 13.29 -22.25
CA TRP A 634 24.88 14.28 -21.20
C TRP A 634 25.69 15.57 -21.39
N TYR A 635 27.02 15.47 -21.52
CA TYR A 635 27.88 16.65 -21.73
C TYR A 635 27.57 17.35 -23.06
N ARG A 636 27.27 16.62 -24.14
CA ARG A 636 26.86 17.20 -25.43
C ARG A 636 25.55 17.99 -25.31
N ASN A 637 24.57 17.49 -24.56
CA ASN A 637 23.30 18.19 -24.32
C ASN A 637 23.50 19.47 -23.47
N VAL A 638 24.35 19.43 -22.44
CA VAL A 638 24.71 20.63 -21.65
C VAL A 638 25.37 21.69 -22.52
N ILE A 639 26.31 21.31 -23.39
CA ILE A 639 26.93 22.22 -24.35
C ILE A 639 25.89 22.80 -25.32
N ALA A 640 24.99 21.97 -25.86
CA ALA A 640 23.93 22.42 -26.77
C ALA A 640 22.97 23.43 -26.12
N GLU A 641 22.57 23.20 -24.87
CA GLU A 641 21.72 24.13 -24.14
C GLU A 641 22.45 25.44 -23.82
N LEU A 642 23.74 25.41 -23.49
CA LEU A 642 24.55 26.63 -23.34
C LEU A 642 24.61 27.45 -24.64
N THR A 643 24.98 26.83 -25.77
CA THR A 643 24.99 27.45 -27.11
C THR A 643 23.66 28.13 -27.41
N ARG A 644 22.54 27.42 -27.16
CA ARG A 644 21.18 27.90 -27.43
C ARG A 644 20.74 29.03 -26.51
N ARG A 645 21.08 28.98 -25.21
CA ARG A 645 20.67 30.00 -24.22
C ARG A 645 21.42 31.31 -24.42
N PHE A 646 22.71 31.23 -24.70
CA PHE A 646 23.55 32.40 -24.97
C PHE A 646 23.55 32.85 -26.44
N LYS A 647 22.83 32.15 -27.33
CA LYS A 647 22.69 32.47 -28.75
C LYS A 647 24.04 32.55 -29.49
N LEU A 648 24.98 31.68 -29.12
CA LEU A 648 26.31 31.62 -29.72
C LEU A 648 26.23 31.31 -31.21
N THR A 649 27.15 31.87 -32.00
CA THR A 649 27.08 31.81 -33.48
C THR A 649 27.80 30.59 -34.08
N ILE A 650 28.38 29.73 -33.25
CA ILE A 650 29.14 28.56 -33.68
C ILE A 650 28.33 27.50 -34.43
N ASN A 651 28.99 26.78 -35.35
CA ASN A 651 28.51 25.47 -35.79
C ASN A 651 28.90 24.41 -34.75
N LEU A 652 27.99 24.18 -33.78
CA LEU A 652 28.21 23.25 -32.68
C LEU A 652 28.50 21.81 -33.13
N GLN A 653 27.82 21.33 -34.18
CA GLN A 653 28.01 19.96 -34.67
C GLN A 653 29.44 19.75 -35.19
N LYS A 654 29.93 20.68 -36.01
CA LYS A 654 31.31 20.68 -36.50
C LYS A 654 32.32 20.80 -35.35
N TRP A 655 32.06 21.72 -34.41
CA TRP A 655 32.95 21.96 -33.26
C TRP A 655 33.12 20.71 -32.37
N LEU A 656 32.04 19.94 -32.16
CA LEU A 656 32.06 18.68 -31.41
C LEU A 656 32.73 17.54 -32.18
N GLN A 657 32.51 17.43 -33.50
CA GLN A 657 33.14 16.40 -34.34
C GLN A 657 34.67 16.56 -34.37
N GLU A 658 35.16 17.78 -34.56
CA GLU A 658 36.60 18.11 -34.51
C GLU A 658 37.29 17.74 -33.19
N ARG A 659 36.51 17.52 -32.11
CA ARG A 659 36.99 17.30 -30.73
C ARG A 659 36.48 15.97 -30.14
N GLU A 660 36.02 15.05 -30.98
CA GLU A 660 35.49 13.75 -30.54
C GLU A 660 36.55 12.86 -29.84
N TYR A 661 37.84 13.11 -30.09
CA TYR A 661 38.97 12.47 -29.39
C TYR A 661 39.15 12.91 -27.92
N LEU A 662 38.48 13.97 -27.46
CA LEU A 662 38.55 14.47 -26.08
C LEU A 662 37.49 13.82 -25.19
N ALA A 663 37.81 13.63 -23.90
CA ALA A 663 36.83 13.15 -22.94
C ALA A 663 35.66 14.14 -22.78
N PRO A 664 34.41 13.68 -22.50
CA PRO A 664 33.23 14.54 -22.46
C PRO A 664 33.34 15.77 -21.53
N LEU A 665 33.97 15.60 -20.36
CA LEU A 665 34.25 16.70 -19.43
C LEU A 665 35.28 17.70 -19.98
N GLN A 666 36.26 17.22 -20.75
CA GLN A 666 37.22 18.09 -21.42
C GLN A 666 36.53 18.89 -22.53
N GLN A 667 35.65 18.28 -23.34
CA GLN A 667 34.85 18.99 -24.34
C GLN A 667 34.07 20.16 -23.70
N LEU A 668 33.37 19.94 -22.57
CA LEU A 668 32.70 21.03 -21.87
C LEU A 668 33.68 22.11 -21.36
N ARG A 669 34.83 21.72 -20.79
CA ARG A 669 35.84 22.68 -20.30
C ARG A 669 36.42 23.54 -21.44
N TYR A 670 36.70 22.95 -22.59
CA TYR A 670 37.17 23.68 -23.78
C TYR A 670 36.09 24.61 -24.32
N PHE A 671 34.84 24.14 -24.40
CA PHE A 671 33.70 24.94 -24.83
C PHE A 671 33.52 26.21 -23.96
N LEU A 672 33.52 26.03 -22.63
CA LEU A 672 33.37 27.14 -21.68
C LEU A 672 34.51 28.18 -21.83
N ARG A 673 35.75 27.73 -22.01
CA ARG A 673 36.93 28.60 -22.04
C ARG A 673 37.20 29.26 -23.39
N GLU A 674 37.02 28.54 -24.49
CA GLU A 674 37.47 28.97 -25.82
C GLU A 674 36.35 29.50 -26.71
N VAL A 675 35.08 29.23 -26.33
CA VAL A 675 33.89 29.72 -27.03
C VAL A 675 33.10 30.64 -26.11
N LEU A 676 32.52 30.10 -25.02
CA LEU A 676 31.55 30.84 -24.21
C LEU A 676 32.14 32.12 -23.60
N LEU A 677 33.31 32.02 -22.96
CA LEU A 677 34.04 33.16 -22.38
C LEU A 677 34.80 34.02 -23.42
N ARG A 678 34.62 33.78 -24.72
CA ARG A 678 35.14 34.62 -25.80
C ARG A 678 34.06 35.34 -26.59
N GLU A 679 32.89 34.73 -26.76
CA GLU A 679 31.74 35.33 -27.45
C GLU A 679 30.89 36.23 -26.53
N ILE A 680 31.07 36.12 -25.21
CA ILE A 680 30.32 36.90 -24.22
C ILE A 680 31.29 37.76 -23.42
N GLU A 681 31.14 39.08 -23.54
CA GLU A 681 31.91 40.07 -22.78
C GLU A 681 31.29 40.41 -21.42
N GLU A 682 30.00 40.09 -21.21
CA GLU A 682 29.33 40.32 -19.92
C GLU A 682 29.62 39.23 -18.89
N ASN A 683 29.41 39.54 -17.61
CA ASN A 683 29.49 38.56 -16.53
C ASN A 683 28.42 37.47 -16.69
N ILE A 684 28.86 36.21 -16.72
CA ILE A 684 28.02 35.04 -16.99
C ILE A 684 27.55 34.38 -15.69
N ILE A 685 26.25 34.07 -15.59
CA ILE A 685 25.69 33.27 -14.50
C ILE A 685 24.91 32.07 -15.04
N ILE A 686 25.30 30.86 -14.62
CA ILE A 686 24.68 29.61 -15.07
C ILE A 686 23.91 28.98 -13.90
N PHE A 687 22.59 28.93 -14.01
CA PHE A 687 21.72 28.24 -13.07
C PHE A 687 21.51 26.79 -13.50
N LEU A 688 21.93 25.85 -12.64
CA LEU A 688 21.72 24.42 -12.82
C LEU A 688 20.50 23.98 -11.98
N MET A 689 19.47 23.44 -12.62
CA MET A 689 18.25 22.95 -11.97
C MET A 689 18.15 21.43 -12.07
N LYS A 690 17.58 20.80 -11.04
CA LYS A 690 17.29 19.35 -10.96
C LYS A 690 15.79 19.14 -10.68
#